data_AF-A0A1L0GHG0-F1
#
_entry.id   AF-A0A1L0GHG0-F1
#
_cell.length_a   1.000
_cell.length_b   1.000
_cell.length_c   1.000
_cell.angle_alpha   90.00
_cell.angle_beta   90.00
_cell.angle_gamma   90.00
#
_symmetry.space_group_name_H-M   'P 1'
#
loop_
_entity.id
_entity.type
_entity.pdbx_description
1 polymer ?
#
loop_
_entity_poly.entity_id
_entity_poly.type
_entity_poly.pdbx_seq_one_letter_code
_entity_poly.pdbx_strand_id
1 'polypeptide(L)'
;MVFTNTNSDGSRSTKRGKLASYFAGLLAHGNHEHHSLDSDSNDYKEMRESIILGRRKSTTQRSHIQMMNFNNSRLLQLPTEVLLQIFKYLDKGDLFLLLTVCREFSDLIVEILWFRPNMQSDLAFHKILNVMRLPREQTHWDYRNYIKRLNLSFMTKLVDDSLLDLFAGCPKLERLTLVNCTQLTHVPITKVLNNCDRLQSIDMTGVQDIQDDIIYALAKNCTRLQGLYAPGCGNISEEAIVTLLRSCPMLKRIKFNNSENITNDTILAMYENCKSLVEIDLHNCPNVSDKHLKLIFAELSQLREFRISNAAGITDSLFELIPEDHHLDKLRIFDVTGCNAITDDLVEQMVKCAPRLRNVVLSKCLQITDASLRHLTKLGRSLHYIHLGHCVLITDFGVQALVTACHRIQYIDLACCSQLTDWTLIELSNLPKLRRIGLVKCNLITDGGILELVRRRGEQDCLERVHLSYCTNLTIGPIYFLLKNCPRLTHLSLTGISAFLRREITQYCREPPPDFTENQKSSFCVFSGHGVVQLRNFLDTLMELRTYMLEPPGIQTEIEAILPQRRRRMFGPRVDIEPSQTPIGTSPSPPNEVLGTAFPGALNNLNAFNEENLSNWAAQRGLAELRRPVNGEENLQGPRFSGTDAIIRQLLSLEQRAANFEIHDRRNTELDMVRPGNAPHIIQPPMFITDDMVINHAPEGSEMENEDLFPRLQNN
;
A
#
# COMPACT_ATOMS: atom_id res chain seq x y z
N MET A 1 21.02 9.28 -60.69
CA MET A 1 21.60 10.09 -61.78
C MET A 1 22.59 11.06 -61.17
N VAL A 2 23.82 11.02 -61.67
CA VAL A 2 24.97 11.84 -61.26
C VAL A 2 24.81 13.24 -61.85
N PHE A 3 25.07 14.30 -61.08
CA PHE A 3 25.89 15.43 -61.53
C PHE A 3 26.50 16.17 -60.33
N THR A 4 27.70 16.67 -60.60
CA THR A 4 28.80 17.02 -59.70
C THR A 4 28.95 18.53 -59.51
N ASN A 5 29.30 18.92 -58.28
CA ASN A 5 30.36 19.86 -57.88
C ASN A 5 30.31 21.36 -58.28
N THR A 6 30.42 22.25 -57.29
CA THR A 6 31.43 23.34 -57.21
C THR A 6 31.39 24.07 -55.84
N ASN A 7 32.57 24.15 -55.21
CA ASN A 7 33.14 25.11 -54.24
C ASN A 7 32.38 26.44 -53.99
N SER A 8 32.46 27.18 -52.88
CA SER A 8 33.35 27.27 -51.71
C SER A 8 32.80 28.34 -50.74
N ASP A 9 33.33 28.34 -49.52
CA ASP A 9 33.29 29.42 -48.51
C ASP A 9 32.05 29.57 -47.59
N GLY A 10 32.27 29.20 -46.33
CA GLY A 10 32.29 30.21 -45.28
C GLY A 10 30.94 30.72 -44.79
N SER A 11 30.24 29.92 -43.99
CA SER A 11 29.54 30.51 -42.84
C SER A 11 29.68 29.64 -41.59
N ARG A 12 30.45 30.17 -40.63
CA ARG A 12 30.35 29.81 -39.22
C ARG A 12 28.93 30.17 -38.74
N SER A 13 27.93 29.33 -39.02
CA SER A 13 26.73 29.35 -38.20
C SER A 13 27.14 28.87 -36.81
N THR A 14 27.13 29.80 -35.85
CA THR A 14 27.59 29.54 -34.48
C THR A 14 26.78 28.38 -33.89
N LYS A 15 27.46 27.46 -33.18
CA LYS A 15 26.83 26.32 -32.47
C LYS A 15 25.67 26.74 -31.54
N ARG A 16 25.54 28.03 -31.21
CA ARG A 16 24.41 28.65 -30.48
C ARG A 16 23.10 28.71 -31.28
N GLY A 17 23.13 28.88 -32.60
CA GLY A 17 21.90 29.03 -33.42
C GLY A 17 21.11 27.74 -33.60
N LYS A 18 21.78 26.58 -33.58
CA LYS A 18 21.13 25.26 -33.68
C LYS A 18 20.49 24.77 -32.37
N LEU A 19 20.89 25.35 -31.23
CA LEU A 19 20.28 25.11 -29.91
C LEU A 19 18.92 25.83 -29.74
N ALA A 20 18.64 26.89 -30.51
CA ALA A 20 17.38 27.63 -30.38
C ALA A 20 16.24 27.00 -31.19
N SER A 21 16.52 26.50 -32.41
CA SER A 21 15.46 25.95 -33.28
C SER A 21 15.02 24.53 -32.90
N TYR A 22 15.89 23.73 -32.28
CA TYR A 22 15.55 22.36 -31.86
C TYR A 22 14.62 22.31 -30.62
N PHE A 23 14.57 23.40 -29.85
CA PHE A 23 13.93 23.43 -28.53
C PHE A 23 12.70 24.35 -28.44
N ALA A 24 12.45 25.19 -29.44
CA ALA A 24 11.20 25.95 -29.55
C ALA A 24 9.94 25.04 -29.58
N GLY A 25 10.08 23.78 -30.00
CA GLY A 25 9.01 22.78 -29.98
C GLY A 25 8.78 22.06 -28.63
N LEU A 26 9.53 22.38 -27.56
CA LEU A 26 9.26 21.89 -26.20
C LEU A 26 8.29 22.81 -25.42
N LEU A 27 8.01 24.00 -25.93
CA LEU A 27 7.19 25.02 -25.26
C LEU A 27 5.68 24.91 -25.58
N ALA A 28 5.27 23.99 -26.45
CA ALA A 28 3.86 23.73 -26.73
C ALA A 28 3.37 22.56 -25.86
N HIS A 29 2.70 22.88 -24.76
CA HIS A 29 1.94 22.00 -23.86
C HIS A 29 2.71 21.40 -22.66
N GLY A 30 2.93 22.27 -21.68
CA GLY A 30 3.06 21.87 -20.27
C GLY A 30 1.84 22.40 -19.50
N ASN A 31 0.89 21.52 -19.20
CA ASN A 31 -0.02 21.65 -18.06
C ASN A 31 -0.76 20.32 -17.92
N HIS A 32 -0.43 19.58 -16.86
CA HIS A 32 -1.25 18.60 -16.12
C HIS A 32 -0.28 17.67 -15.35
N GLU A 33 0.09 18.09 -14.14
CA GLU A 33 0.74 17.22 -13.16
C GLU A 33 -0.31 16.83 -12.11
N HIS A 34 -0.53 15.53 -11.88
CA HIS A 34 -0.95 15.01 -10.58
C HIS A 34 -0.65 13.50 -10.43
N HIS A 35 -0.08 13.19 -9.26
CA HIS A 35 0.06 11.90 -8.56
C HIS A 35 1.31 11.00 -8.82
N SER A 36 2.32 11.19 -7.95
CA SER A 36 2.98 10.10 -7.22
C SER A 36 3.55 10.65 -5.91
N LEU A 37 3.02 10.16 -4.78
CA LEU A 37 3.32 10.62 -3.43
C LEU A 37 4.70 10.10 -2.96
N ASP A 38 5.49 11.00 -2.36
CA ASP A 38 6.74 10.80 -1.61
C ASP A 38 8.06 10.52 -2.36
N SER A 39 8.37 11.16 -3.50
CA SER A 39 9.73 11.06 -4.09
C SER A 39 10.40 12.35 -4.55
N ASP A 40 9.70 13.34 -5.10
CA ASP A 40 10.40 14.40 -5.85
C ASP A 40 11.21 15.38 -4.97
N SER A 41 10.77 15.64 -3.72
CA SER A 41 11.50 16.54 -2.80
C SER A 41 12.79 15.92 -2.27
N ASN A 42 12.76 14.62 -1.95
CA ASN A 42 13.92 13.91 -1.42
C ASN A 42 14.93 13.60 -2.55
N ASP A 43 14.43 13.27 -3.73
CA ASP A 43 15.24 13.04 -4.93
C ASP A 43 16.02 14.30 -5.35
N TYR A 44 15.37 15.47 -5.31
CA TYR A 44 16.04 16.74 -5.58
C TYR A 44 17.12 17.04 -4.54
N LYS A 45 16.88 16.72 -3.27
CA LYS A 45 17.84 16.91 -2.18
C LYS A 45 19.09 16.05 -2.39
N GLU A 46 18.93 14.75 -2.66
CA GLU A 46 20.05 13.83 -2.94
C GLU A 46 20.85 14.26 -4.18
N MET A 47 20.16 14.66 -5.25
CA MET A 47 20.79 15.17 -6.45
C MET A 47 21.61 16.45 -6.16
N ARG A 48 21.02 17.41 -5.44
CA ARG A 48 21.67 18.67 -5.04
C ARG A 48 22.93 18.41 -4.22
N GLU A 49 22.85 17.56 -3.20
CA GLU A 49 23.99 17.19 -2.36
C GLU A 49 25.12 16.57 -3.20
N SER A 50 24.79 15.69 -4.14
CA SER A 50 25.77 15.09 -5.04
C SER A 50 26.44 16.11 -5.97
N ILE A 51 25.71 17.10 -6.49
CA ILE A 51 26.31 18.18 -7.32
C ILE A 51 27.28 19.01 -6.47
N ILE A 52 26.86 19.40 -5.27
CA ILE A 52 27.67 20.18 -4.33
C ILE A 52 28.98 19.44 -4.01
N LEU A 53 28.88 18.14 -3.68
CA LEU A 53 30.04 17.32 -3.35
C LEU A 53 31.00 17.18 -4.54
N GLY A 54 30.47 17.02 -5.76
CA GLY A 54 31.27 16.95 -6.99
C GLY A 54 32.00 18.26 -7.29
N ARG A 55 31.31 19.39 -7.17
CA ARG A 55 31.89 20.74 -7.40
C ARG A 55 32.99 21.08 -6.39
N ARG A 56 32.80 20.75 -5.11
CA ARG A 56 33.84 20.92 -4.07
C ARG A 56 35.14 20.19 -4.42
N LYS A 57 35.06 19.01 -5.04
CA LYS A 57 36.25 18.25 -5.50
C LYS A 57 36.90 18.82 -6.76
N SER A 58 36.16 19.54 -7.60
CA SER A 58 36.61 20.03 -8.93
C SER A 58 37.12 21.48 -8.93
N THR A 59 37.18 22.16 -7.78
CA THR A 59 37.43 23.63 -7.72
C THR A 59 38.88 24.02 -8.08
N THR A 60 39.79 23.06 -8.29
CA THR A 60 41.23 23.26 -8.50
C THR A 60 41.68 23.53 -9.95
N GLN A 61 40.79 23.53 -10.95
CA GLN A 61 41.18 23.76 -12.36
C GLN A 61 40.22 24.71 -13.10
N ARG A 62 40.31 26.02 -12.83
CA ARG A 62 39.62 27.04 -13.64
C ARG A 62 40.60 27.68 -14.63
N SER A 63 40.17 27.85 -15.87
CA SER A 63 40.92 28.62 -16.86
C SER A 63 40.96 30.11 -16.51
N HIS A 64 41.96 30.84 -17.02
CA HIS A 64 42.14 32.27 -16.77
C HIS A 64 40.93 33.12 -17.20
N ILE A 65 40.24 32.71 -18.27
CA ILE A 65 39.01 33.35 -18.78
C ILE A 65 37.84 33.11 -17.81
N GLN A 66 37.72 31.89 -17.27
CA GLN A 66 36.69 31.59 -16.27
C GLN A 66 36.90 32.40 -15.00
N MET A 67 38.14 32.57 -14.55
CA MET A 67 38.47 33.43 -13.40
C MET A 67 38.05 34.90 -13.63
N MET A 68 38.31 35.46 -14.82
CA MET A 68 37.89 36.83 -15.14
C MET A 68 36.37 36.99 -15.16
N ASN A 69 35.64 36.06 -15.78
CA ASN A 69 34.16 36.09 -15.78
C ASN A 69 33.58 35.95 -14.36
N PHE A 70 34.22 35.14 -13.51
CA PHE A 70 33.82 34.95 -12.12
C PHE A 70 34.01 36.24 -11.31
N ASN A 71 35.12 36.95 -11.52
CA ASN A 71 35.40 38.21 -10.83
C ASN A 71 34.43 39.34 -11.23
N ASN A 72 33.91 39.31 -12.45
CA ASN A 72 33.03 40.35 -12.97
C ASN A 72 31.52 40.10 -12.76
N SER A 73 31.12 38.92 -12.26
CA SER A 73 29.71 38.57 -12.05
C SER A 73 29.40 38.23 -10.60
N ARG A 74 28.59 39.07 -9.94
CA ARG A 74 28.08 38.82 -8.57
C ARG A 74 27.23 37.54 -8.49
N LEU A 75 26.56 37.17 -9.58
CA LEU A 75 25.73 35.98 -9.64
C LEU A 75 26.58 34.70 -9.71
N LEU A 76 27.66 34.72 -10.49
CA LEU A 76 28.58 33.58 -10.58
C LEU A 76 29.39 33.38 -9.30
N GLN A 77 29.59 34.44 -8.50
CA GLN A 77 30.24 34.37 -7.19
C GLN A 77 29.41 33.64 -6.12
N LEU A 78 28.11 33.43 -6.35
CA LEU A 78 27.27 32.70 -5.41
C LEU A 78 27.76 31.25 -5.25
N PRO A 79 27.74 30.69 -4.02
CA PRO A 79 28.02 29.28 -3.81
C PRO A 79 27.10 28.39 -4.65
N THR A 80 27.58 27.21 -5.07
CA THR A 80 26.78 26.25 -5.85
C THR A 80 25.50 25.86 -5.10
N GLU A 81 25.58 25.77 -3.77
CA GLU A 81 24.46 25.53 -2.87
C GLU A 81 23.34 26.55 -3.05
N VAL A 82 23.69 27.82 -3.20
CA VAL A 82 22.76 28.94 -3.36
C VAL A 82 22.19 28.95 -4.78
N LEU A 83 23.03 28.74 -5.80
CA LEU A 83 22.59 28.65 -7.19
C LEU A 83 21.59 27.50 -7.39
N LEU A 84 21.87 26.33 -6.85
CA LEU A 84 20.93 25.19 -6.90
C LEU A 84 19.64 25.51 -6.14
N GLN A 85 19.71 26.23 -5.01
CA GLN A 85 18.51 26.65 -4.30
C GLN A 85 17.67 27.62 -5.14
N ILE A 86 18.28 28.52 -5.90
CA ILE A 86 17.59 29.42 -6.83
C ILE A 86 16.95 28.61 -7.96
N PHE A 87 17.72 27.72 -8.61
CA PHE A 87 17.24 26.89 -9.72
C PHE A 87 16.07 25.98 -9.34
N LYS A 88 15.97 25.57 -8.07
CA LYS A 88 14.84 24.78 -7.57
C LYS A 88 13.48 25.48 -7.78
N TYR A 89 13.44 26.81 -7.76
CA TYR A 89 12.20 27.58 -7.90
C TYR A 89 11.85 27.89 -9.36
N LEU A 90 12.67 27.47 -10.31
CA LEU A 90 12.46 27.69 -11.73
C LEU A 90 11.79 26.47 -12.36
N ASP A 91 10.92 26.71 -13.34
CA ASP A 91 10.35 25.63 -14.12
C ASP A 91 11.36 25.08 -15.15
N LYS A 92 11.00 23.99 -15.84
CA LYS A 92 11.89 23.38 -16.85
C LYS A 92 12.13 24.30 -18.05
N GLY A 93 11.21 25.21 -18.37
CA GLY A 93 11.35 26.17 -19.46
C GLY A 93 12.41 27.23 -19.15
N ASP A 94 12.35 27.80 -17.95
CA ASP A 94 13.33 28.76 -17.44
C ASP A 94 14.71 28.13 -17.30
N LEU A 95 14.78 26.93 -16.73
CA LEU A 95 16.03 26.16 -16.65
C LEU A 95 16.63 25.93 -18.05
N PHE A 96 15.79 25.66 -19.05
CA PHE A 96 16.23 25.49 -20.42
C PHE A 96 16.83 26.79 -20.99
N LEU A 97 16.20 27.95 -20.76
CA LEU A 97 16.74 29.24 -21.19
C LEU A 97 18.10 29.51 -20.52
N LEU A 98 18.23 29.19 -19.23
CA LEU A 98 19.46 29.37 -18.46
C LEU A 98 20.64 28.51 -18.94
N LEU A 99 20.39 27.37 -19.62
CA LEU A 99 21.47 26.58 -20.26
C LEU A 99 22.28 27.41 -21.26
N THR A 100 21.69 28.45 -21.86
CA THR A 100 22.34 29.25 -22.91
C THR A 100 23.14 30.45 -22.38
N VAL A 101 23.01 30.75 -21.09
CA VAL A 101 23.58 31.96 -20.46
C VAL A 101 25.08 31.82 -20.26
N CYS A 102 25.52 30.81 -19.50
CA CYS A 102 26.94 30.57 -19.20
C CYS A 102 27.22 29.09 -18.94
N ARG A 103 28.50 28.71 -19.03
CA ARG A 103 28.94 27.32 -18.89
C ARG A 103 28.73 26.78 -17.47
N GLU A 104 28.96 27.63 -16.46
CA GLU A 104 28.80 27.27 -15.07
C GLU A 104 27.36 26.87 -14.75
N PHE A 105 26.38 27.61 -15.28
CA PHE A 105 24.96 27.32 -15.13
C PHE A 105 24.58 26.10 -15.95
N SER A 106 25.04 26.02 -17.21
CA SER A 106 24.71 24.89 -18.08
C SER A 106 25.14 23.56 -17.48
N ASP A 107 26.32 23.50 -16.88
CA ASP A 107 26.87 22.30 -16.25
C ASP A 107 26.09 21.88 -14.98
N LEU A 108 25.50 22.83 -14.24
CA LEU A 108 24.62 22.50 -13.10
C LEU A 108 23.25 22.04 -13.58
N ILE A 109 22.68 22.77 -14.54
CA ILE A 109 21.32 22.56 -15.01
C ILE A 109 21.22 21.27 -15.82
N VAL A 110 22.22 20.91 -16.63
CA VAL A 110 22.20 19.64 -17.37
C VAL A 110 22.10 18.44 -16.41
N GLU A 111 22.78 18.48 -15.25
CA GLU A 111 22.65 17.43 -14.22
C GLU A 111 21.24 17.41 -13.61
N ILE A 112 20.63 18.57 -13.36
CA ILE A 112 19.23 18.68 -12.88
C ILE A 112 18.24 18.11 -13.91
N LEU A 113 18.47 18.32 -15.21
CA LEU A 113 17.54 17.89 -16.25
C LEU A 113 17.70 16.41 -16.62
N TRP A 114 18.93 15.86 -16.54
CA TRP A 114 19.24 14.51 -17.00
C TRP A 114 19.41 13.46 -15.90
N PHE A 115 19.39 13.80 -14.60
CA PHE A 115 19.51 12.78 -13.55
C PHE A 115 18.36 11.76 -13.56
N ARG A 116 17.19 12.16 -14.05
CA ARG A 116 16.01 11.32 -14.26
C ARG A 116 15.35 11.71 -15.59
N PRO A 117 15.81 11.16 -16.73
CA PRO A 117 15.24 11.47 -18.04
C PRO A 117 13.73 11.17 -18.06
N ASN A 118 12.91 12.14 -18.49
CA ASN A 118 11.47 11.93 -18.56
C ASN A 118 11.08 11.16 -19.84
N MET A 119 10.58 9.94 -19.68
CA MET A 119 10.16 9.05 -20.76
C MET A 119 8.67 8.68 -20.68
N GLN A 120 7.83 9.57 -20.14
CA GLN A 120 6.40 9.31 -19.94
C GLN A 120 5.53 9.49 -21.20
N SER A 121 6.09 10.03 -22.28
CA SER A 121 5.38 10.17 -23.56
C SER A 121 6.25 9.73 -24.74
N ASP A 122 5.61 9.20 -25.78
CA ASP A 122 6.25 8.73 -27.00
C ASP A 122 7.19 9.78 -27.61
N LEU A 123 6.75 11.04 -27.64
CA LEU A 123 7.54 12.15 -28.17
C LEU A 123 8.80 12.41 -27.34
N ALA A 124 8.69 12.45 -26.01
CA ALA A 124 9.84 12.66 -25.14
C ALA A 124 10.82 11.47 -25.21
N PHE A 125 10.27 10.26 -25.23
CA PHE A 125 11.01 9.02 -25.38
C PHE A 125 11.84 8.99 -26.66
N HIS A 126 11.23 9.25 -27.83
CA HIS A 126 11.94 9.29 -29.10
C HIS A 126 13.00 10.40 -29.17
N LYS A 127 12.75 11.56 -28.54
CA LYS A 127 13.76 12.63 -28.45
C LYS A 127 14.99 12.19 -27.67
N ILE A 128 14.80 11.59 -26.48
CA ILE A 128 15.92 11.07 -25.68
C ILE A 128 16.65 9.98 -26.44
N LEU A 129 15.91 9.07 -27.09
CA LEU A 129 16.48 8.00 -27.89
C LEU A 129 17.39 8.53 -29.00
N ASN A 130 16.92 9.52 -29.75
CA ASN A 130 17.71 10.15 -30.83
C ASN A 130 18.98 10.80 -30.30
N VAL A 131 18.92 11.44 -29.13
CA VAL A 131 20.12 12.02 -28.48
C VAL A 131 21.09 10.92 -28.05
N MET A 132 20.61 9.84 -27.44
CA MET A 132 21.44 8.76 -26.92
C MET A 132 22.10 7.91 -28.02
N ARG A 133 21.50 7.87 -29.22
CA ARG A 133 22.03 7.24 -30.44
C ARG A 133 23.19 8.00 -31.07
N LEU A 134 23.32 9.30 -30.80
CA LEU A 134 24.44 10.08 -31.33
C LEU A 134 25.76 9.63 -30.67
N PRO A 135 26.86 9.53 -31.44
CA PRO A 135 28.17 9.30 -30.86
C PRO A 135 28.52 10.36 -29.81
N ARG A 136 29.26 9.96 -28.78
CA ARG A 136 29.58 10.83 -27.61
C ARG A 136 30.29 12.11 -28.04
N GLU A 137 31.10 12.03 -29.09
CA GLU A 137 31.88 13.12 -29.68
C GLU A 137 30.99 14.14 -30.41
N GLN A 138 29.78 13.74 -30.80
CA GLN A 138 28.81 14.59 -31.50
C GLN A 138 27.84 15.28 -30.54
N THR A 139 27.73 14.82 -29.30
CA THR A 139 26.93 15.45 -28.25
C THR A 139 27.72 16.52 -27.50
N HIS A 140 27.04 17.57 -27.00
CA HIS A 140 27.70 18.60 -26.20
C HIS A 140 28.16 18.05 -24.84
N TRP A 141 27.32 17.22 -24.22
CA TRP A 141 27.61 16.50 -22.98
C TRP A 141 27.44 15.02 -23.24
N ASP A 142 28.28 14.18 -22.61
CA ASP A 142 27.99 12.76 -22.50
C ASP A 142 26.91 12.55 -21.42
N TYR A 143 25.66 12.51 -21.88
CA TYR A 143 24.47 12.48 -21.03
C TYR A 143 24.43 11.28 -20.05
N ARG A 144 25.12 10.19 -20.38
CA ARG A 144 25.25 8.99 -19.53
C ARG A 144 25.86 9.29 -18.16
N ASN A 145 26.71 10.32 -18.08
CA ASN A 145 27.37 10.73 -16.84
C ASN A 145 26.45 11.46 -15.84
N TYR A 146 25.22 11.75 -16.23
CA TYR A 146 24.25 12.47 -15.39
C TYR A 146 23.12 11.56 -14.91
N ILE A 147 22.81 10.48 -15.63
CA ILE A 147 21.69 9.58 -15.32
C ILE A 147 21.93 8.87 -13.99
N LYS A 148 21.01 9.07 -13.05
CA LYS A 148 20.97 8.39 -11.74
C LYS A 148 19.78 7.47 -11.59
N ARG A 149 18.65 7.83 -12.20
CA ARG A 149 17.40 7.06 -12.17
C ARG A 149 16.94 6.82 -13.61
N LEU A 150 17.00 5.59 -14.06
CA LEU A 150 16.49 5.17 -15.37
C LEU A 150 15.23 4.35 -15.14
N ASN A 151 14.08 4.87 -15.58
CA ASN A 151 12.80 4.18 -15.51
C ASN A 151 12.21 3.99 -16.91
N LEU A 152 12.08 2.74 -17.33
CA LEU A 152 11.57 2.34 -18.64
C LEU A 152 10.16 1.72 -18.58
N SER A 153 9.54 1.66 -17.40
CA SER A 153 8.25 0.97 -17.19
C SER A 153 7.04 1.62 -17.87
N PHE A 154 7.18 2.86 -18.35
CA PHE A 154 6.10 3.57 -19.04
C PHE A 154 6.01 3.22 -20.53
N MET A 155 7.09 2.69 -21.10
CA MET A 155 7.25 2.48 -22.55
C MET A 155 7.59 1.03 -22.88
N THR A 156 7.12 0.08 -22.09
CA THR A 156 7.54 -1.35 -22.14
C THR A 156 7.44 -1.99 -23.51
N LYS A 157 6.46 -1.58 -24.34
CA LYS A 157 6.29 -2.05 -25.72
C LYS A 157 7.39 -1.59 -26.68
N LEU A 158 8.06 -0.49 -26.37
CA LEU A 158 9.13 0.09 -27.18
C LEU A 158 10.54 -0.20 -26.61
N VAL A 159 10.63 -0.91 -25.50
CA VAL A 159 11.89 -1.24 -24.83
C VAL A 159 12.37 -2.58 -25.35
N ASP A 160 13.49 -2.56 -26.08
CA ASP A 160 14.20 -3.73 -26.59
C ASP A 160 15.69 -3.67 -26.20
N ASP A 161 16.44 -4.73 -26.53
CA ASP A 161 17.86 -4.83 -26.21
C ASP A 161 18.68 -3.69 -26.81
N SER A 162 18.37 -3.30 -28.04
CA SER A 162 19.07 -2.24 -28.76
C SER A 162 18.93 -0.89 -28.06
N LEU A 163 17.77 -0.64 -27.46
CA LEU A 163 17.50 0.55 -26.68
C LEU A 163 18.25 0.55 -25.36
N LEU A 164 18.21 -0.56 -24.63
CA LEU A 164 18.85 -0.64 -23.32
C LEU A 164 20.38 -0.51 -23.45
N ASP A 165 20.97 -1.06 -24.53
CA ASP A 165 22.39 -0.91 -24.87
C ASP A 165 22.83 0.55 -24.97
N LEU A 166 21.94 1.48 -25.34
CA LEU A 166 22.27 2.91 -25.39
C LEU A 166 22.59 3.49 -24.01
N PHE A 167 22.10 2.88 -22.94
CA PHE A 167 22.35 3.30 -21.56
C PHE A 167 23.57 2.61 -20.94
N ALA A 168 24.30 1.78 -21.69
CA ALA A 168 25.56 1.22 -21.22
C ALA A 168 26.58 2.33 -20.90
N GLY A 169 27.23 2.23 -19.75
CA GLY A 169 28.20 3.21 -19.26
C GLY A 169 27.58 4.44 -18.59
N CYS A 170 26.51 4.25 -17.81
CA CYS A 170 25.97 5.27 -16.89
C CYS A 170 26.56 5.11 -15.47
N PRO A 171 27.74 5.68 -15.16
CA PRO A 171 28.47 5.39 -13.91
C PRO A 171 27.79 5.96 -12.65
N LYS A 172 26.83 6.87 -12.80
CA LYS A 172 26.08 7.45 -11.68
C LYS A 172 24.75 6.75 -11.41
N LEU A 173 24.46 5.64 -12.10
CA LEU A 173 23.19 4.96 -11.97
C LEU A 173 22.99 4.45 -10.54
N GLU A 174 21.92 4.89 -9.90
CA GLU A 174 21.50 4.53 -8.54
C GLU A 174 20.25 3.64 -8.56
N ARG A 175 19.37 3.83 -9.55
CA ARG A 175 18.13 3.05 -9.72
C ARG A 175 17.88 2.72 -11.18
N LEU A 176 17.60 1.44 -11.44
CA LEU A 176 17.21 0.92 -12.74
C LEU A 176 15.85 0.22 -12.61
N THR A 177 14.84 0.67 -13.37
CA THR A 177 13.48 0.12 -13.34
C THR A 177 13.10 -0.37 -14.74
N LEU A 178 12.95 -1.70 -14.86
CA LEU A 178 12.67 -2.46 -16.09
C LEU A 178 11.34 -3.22 -16.01
N VAL A 179 10.40 -2.72 -15.19
CA VAL A 179 9.13 -3.39 -14.91
C VAL A 179 8.35 -3.63 -16.20
N ASN A 180 7.93 -4.88 -16.42
CA ASN A 180 7.19 -5.38 -17.58
C ASN A 180 7.88 -5.17 -18.94
N CYS A 181 9.20 -4.98 -18.96
CA CYS A 181 9.99 -4.95 -20.20
C CYS A 181 10.23 -6.38 -20.72
N THR A 182 9.16 -7.04 -21.20
CA THR A 182 9.16 -8.47 -21.58
C THR A 182 10.02 -8.81 -22.80
N GLN A 183 10.45 -7.82 -23.58
CA GLN A 183 11.27 -7.99 -24.78
C GLN A 183 12.78 -7.97 -24.49
N LEU A 184 13.19 -7.70 -23.24
CA LEU A 184 14.60 -7.64 -22.87
C LEU A 184 15.17 -9.03 -22.62
N THR A 185 16.38 -9.25 -23.15
CA THR A 185 17.25 -10.37 -22.78
C THR A 185 18.24 -9.99 -21.68
N HIS A 186 18.95 -10.97 -21.13
CA HIS A 186 19.94 -10.76 -20.07
C HIS A 186 21.16 -9.91 -20.50
N VAL A 187 21.57 -10.01 -21.76
CA VAL A 187 22.81 -9.39 -22.29
C VAL A 187 22.88 -7.86 -22.12
N PRO A 188 21.90 -7.06 -22.59
CA PRO A 188 21.95 -5.60 -22.41
C PRO A 188 21.85 -5.18 -20.94
N ILE A 189 21.14 -5.94 -20.11
CA ILE A 189 21.04 -5.68 -18.66
C ILE A 189 22.44 -5.80 -18.05
N THR A 190 23.13 -6.91 -18.31
CA THR A 190 24.52 -7.16 -17.87
C THR A 190 25.47 -6.05 -18.34
N LYS A 191 25.34 -5.58 -19.60
CA LYS A 191 26.16 -4.48 -20.12
C LYS A 191 25.93 -3.16 -19.38
N VAL A 192 24.68 -2.82 -19.08
CA VAL A 192 24.34 -1.59 -18.33
C VAL A 192 24.91 -1.62 -16.93
N LEU A 193 24.91 -2.78 -16.27
CA LEU A 193 25.40 -2.97 -14.91
C LEU A 193 26.92 -2.79 -14.76
N ASN A 194 27.68 -2.89 -15.84
CA ASN A 194 29.13 -2.68 -15.79
C ASN A 194 29.48 -1.26 -15.33
N ASN A 195 30.39 -1.17 -14.34
CA ASN A 195 30.81 0.08 -13.71
C ASN A 195 29.68 0.89 -13.03
N CYS A 196 28.59 0.25 -12.61
CA CYS A 196 27.52 0.89 -11.83
C CYS A 196 27.73 0.73 -10.30
N ASP A 197 28.84 1.25 -9.77
CA ASP A 197 29.22 1.15 -8.35
C ASP A 197 28.28 1.88 -7.37
N ARG A 198 27.41 2.75 -7.88
CA ARG A 198 26.40 3.49 -7.12
C ARG A 198 25.03 2.86 -7.14
N LEU A 199 24.84 1.76 -7.86
CA LEU A 199 23.53 1.14 -7.99
C LEU A 199 23.03 0.69 -6.61
N GLN A 200 21.85 1.18 -6.23
CA GLN A 200 21.20 0.87 -4.96
C GLN A 200 19.96 -0.01 -5.17
N SER A 201 19.31 0.09 -6.33
CA SER A 201 18.12 -0.70 -6.61
C SER A 201 18.03 -1.06 -8.08
N ILE A 202 17.68 -2.31 -8.34
CA ILE A 202 17.24 -2.77 -9.65
C ILE A 202 15.90 -3.48 -9.52
N ASP A 203 14.97 -3.17 -10.41
CA ASP A 203 13.66 -3.82 -10.52
C ASP A 203 13.49 -4.38 -11.93
N MET A 204 13.40 -5.71 -12.01
CA MET A 204 13.25 -6.50 -13.22
C MET A 204 11.93 -7.28 -13.21
N THR A 205 10.93 -6.81 -12.44
CA THR A 205 9.63 -7.47 -12.37
C THR A 205 9.01 -7.61 -13.76
N GLY A 206 8.69 -8.84 -14.19
CA GLY A 206 8.11 -9.10 -15.50
C GLY A 206 9.12 -9.21 -16.66
N VAL A 207 10.42 -9.10 -16.40
CA VAL A 207 11.47 -9.51 -17.36
C VAL A 207 11.51 -11.04 -17.39
N GLN A 208 11.50 -11.63 -18.59
CA GLN A 208 11.36 -13.09 -18.74
C GLN A 208 12.71 -13.83 -18.77
N ASP A 209 13.77 -13.19 -19.26
CA ASP A 209 15.08 -13.79 -19.45
C ASP A 209 16.08 -13.30 -18.39
N ILE A 210 15.97 -13.82 -17.18
CA ILE A 210 16.86 -13.51 -16.05
C ILE A 210 17.83 -14.70 -15.85
N GLN A 211 19.13 -14.45 -16.03
CA GLN A 211 20.19 -15.46 -15.95
C GLN A 211 21.29 -15.08 -14.96
N ASP A 212 22.21 -16.01 -14.69
CA ASP A 212 23.31 -15.88 -13.72
C ASP A 212 24.25 -14.71 -14.03
N ASP A 213 24.46 -14.38 -15.31
CA ASP A 213 25.38 -13.33 -15.73
C ASP A 213 24.97 -11.94 -15.20
N ILE A 214 23.67 -11.65 -15.13
CA ILE A 214 23.14 -10.44 -14.48
C ILE A 214 23.55 -10.42 -13.02
N ILE A 215 23.40 -11.55 -12.32
CA ILE A 215 23.69 -11.67 -10.90
C ILE A 215 25.19 -11.53 -10.64
N TYR A 216 26.04 -12.15 -11.45
CA TYR A 216 27.48 -11.97 -11.38
C TYR A 216 27.89 -10.52 -11.68
N ALA A 217 27.24 -9.84 -12.63
CA ALA A 217 27.48 -8.43 -12.90
C ALA A 217 27.07 -7.53 -11.74
N LEU A 218 25.93 -7.81 -11.07
CA LEU A 218 25.52 -7.13 -9.84
C LEU A 218 26.55 -7.34 -8.73
N ALA A 219 26.94 -8.60 -8.46
CA ALA A 219 27.89 -8.94 -7.42
C ALA A 219 29.25 -8.24 -7.63
N LYS A 220 29.73 -8.22 -8.88
CA LYS A 220 31.02 -7.64 -9.25
C LYS A 220 31.02 -6.10 -9.23
N ASN A 221 29.95 -5.47 -9.70
CA ASN A 221 29.95 -4.03 -9.98
C ASN A 221 29.12 -3.20 -8.99
N CYS A 222 28.16 -3.78 -8.28
CA CYS A 222 27.10 -3.05 -7.56
C CYS A 222 27.13 -3.30 -6.04
N THR A 223 28.27 -3.05 -5.37
CA THR A 223 28.46 -3.36 -3.94
C THR A 223 27.57 -2.54 -2.98
N ARG A 224 26.95 -1.45 -3.46
CA ARG A 224 26.01 -0.61 -2.71
C ARG A 224 24.54 -1.01 -2.90
N LEU A 225 24.29 -2.16 -3.53
CA LEU A 225 22.94 -2.65 -3.80
C LEU A 225 22.17 -2.85 -2.48
N GLN A 226 20.98 -2.27 -2.42
CA GLN A 226 20.06 -2.34 -1.28
C GLN A 226 18.78 -3.10 -1.62
N GLY A 227 18.36 -3.10 -2.89
CA GLY A 227 17.15 -3.80 -3.32
C GLY A 227 17.34 -4.51 -4.66
N LEU A 228 16.98 -5.79 -4.69
CA LEU A 228 16.89 -6.59 -5.90
C LEU A 228 15.46 -7.12 -6.01
N TYR A 229 14.71 -6.64 -7.00
CA TYR A 229 13.38 -7.17 -7.33
C TYR A 229 13.47 -7.91 -8.65
N ALA A 230 13.49 -9.23 -8.59
CA ALA A 230 13.59 -10.10 -9.75
C ALA A 230 12.62 -11.29 -9.63
N PRO A 231 11.30 -11.05 -9.46
CA PRO A 231 10.35 -12.16 -9.45
C PRO A 231 10.44 -12.90 -10.79
N GLY A 232 10.68 -14.20 -10.76
CA GLY A 232 11.03 -15.01 -11.94
C GLY A 232 12.50 -15.45 -12.00
N CYS A 233 13.32 -15.11 -11.01
CA CYS A 233 14.70 -15.61 -10.82
C CYS A 233 14.80 -17.12 -10.49
N GLY A 234 13.75 -17.92 -10.72
CA GLY A 234 13.68 -19.33 -10.34
C GLY A 234 14.83 -20.18 -10.88
N ASN A 235 15.31 -19.83 -12.08
CA ASN A 235 16.36 -20.55 -12.79
C ASN A 235 17.79 -20.10 -12.45
N ILE A 236 17.98 -19.10 -11.59
CA ILE A 236 19.31 -18.62 -11.20
C ILE A 236 19.99 -19.67 -10.31
N SER A 237 21.26 -19.97 -10.57
CA SER A 237 22.00 -20.95 -9.78
C SER A 237 22.25 -20.49 -8.34
N GLU A 238 22.35 -21.44 -7.42
CA GLU A 238 22.68 -21.16 -6.02
C GLU A 238 24.04 -20.43 -5.89
N GLU A 239 25.04 -20.81 -6.69
CA GLU A 239 26.37 -20.21 -6.67
C GLU A 239 26.33 -18.71 -7.00
N ALA A 240 25.56 -18.31 -8.01
CA ALA A 240 25.38 -16.91 -8.37
C ALA A 240 24.72 -16.12 -7.22
N ILE A 241 23.69 -16.70 -6.59
CA ILE A 241 22.96 -16.07 -5.48
C ILE A 241 23.87 -15.91 -4.26
N VAL A 242 24.59 -16.96 -3.86
CA VAL A 242 25.55 -16.92 -2.75
C VAL A 242 26.64 -15.88 -3.02
N THR A 243 27.14 -15.79 -4.27
CA THR A 243 28.14 -14.79 -4.67
C THR A 243 27.61 -13.36 -4.53
N LEU A 244 26.36 -13.12 -4.92
CA LEU A 244 25.68 -11.83 -4.74
C LEU A 244 25.57 -11.47 -3.26
N LEU A 245 25.08 -12.39 -2.42
CA LEU A 245 24.88 -12.15 -0.98
C LEU A 245 26.19 -11.79 -0.27
N ARG A 246 27.30 -12.44 -0.65
CA ARG A 246 28.64 -12.14 -0.14
C ARG A 246 29.19 -10.79 -0.60
N SER A 247 28.78 -10.34 -1.79
CA SER A 247 29.32 -9.11 -2.41
C SER A 247 28.53 -7.85 -2.10
N CYS A 248 27.26 -7.99 -1.66
CA CYS A 248 26.33 -6.88 -1.45
C CYS A 248 25.82 -6.81 0.01
N PRO A 249 26.65 -6.40 0.99
CA PRO A 249 26.29 -6.41 2.42
C PRO A 249 25.23 -5.36 2.81
N MET A 250 24.95 -4.40 1.93
CA MET A 250 23.94 -3.35 2.15
C MET A 250 22.52 -3.79 1.73
N LEU A 251 22.33 -5.04 1.30
CA LEU A 251 21.02 -5.55 0.91
C LEU A 251 20.02 -5.43 2.06
N LYS A 252 18.85 -4.86 1.72
CA LYS A 252 17.71 -4.67 2.62
C LYS A 252 16.50 -5.47 2.18
N ARG A 253 16.36 -5.73 0.88
CA ARG A 253 15.19 -6.37 0.28
C ARG A 253 15.63 -7.42 -0.71
N ILE A 254 15.21 -8.66 -0.47
CA ILE A 254 15.52 -9.82 -1.30
C ILE A 254 14.22 -10.53 -1.63
N LYS A 255 14.02 -10.82 -2.92
CA LYS A 255 12.90 -11.62 -3.44
C LYS A 255 13.41 -12.69 -4.38
N PHE A 256 13.41 -13.95 -3.93
CA PHE A 256 13.87 -15.10 -4.70
C PHE A 256 12.76 -16.13 -4.94
N ASN A 257 11.62 -15.67 -5.42
CA ASN A 257 10.42 -16.48 -5.51
C ASN A 257 10.53 -17.58 -6.58
N ASN A 258 9.85 -18.72 -6.34
CA ASN A 258 9.75 -19.86 -7.26
C ASN A 258 11.12 -20.46 -7.64
N SER A 259 12.00 -20.66 -6.67
CA SER A 259 13.35 -21.18 -6.92
C SER A 259 13.65 -22.41 -6.06
N GLU A 260 14.02 -23.50 -6.72
CA GLU A 260 14.52 -24.73 -6.08
C GLU A 260 16.00 -24.60 -5.65
N ASN A 261 16.72 -23.62 -6.19
CA ASN A 261 18.13 -23.38 -5.90
C ASN A 261 18.35 -22.60 -4.59
N ILE A 262 17.29 -22.10 -3.95
CA ILE A 262 17.40 -21.48 -2.62
C ILE A 262 17.39 -22.60 -1.57
N THR A 263 18.56 -22.86 -1.01
CA THR A 263 18.76 -23.86 0.04
C THR A 263 19.14 -23.23 1.37
N ASN A 264 19.35 -24.05 2.40
CA ASN A 264 19.87 -23.63 3.69
C ASN A 264 21.25 -22.94 3.61
N ASP A 265 22.08 -23.25 2.63
CA ASP A 265 23.39 -22.60 2.45
C ASP A 265 23.23 -21.18 1.93
N THR A 266 22.25 -20.95 1.06
CA THR A 266 21.82 -19.60 0.66
C THR A 266 21.33 -18.79 1.86
N ILE A 267 20.51 -19.38 2.74
CA ILE A 267 20.04 -18.69 3.96
C ILE A 267 21.20 -18.39 4.92
N LEU A 268 22.17 -19.29 5.04
CA LEU A 268 23.38 -19.05 5.84
C LEU A 268 24.18 -17.87 5.29
N ALA A 269 24.45 -17.84 3.99
CA ALA A 269 25.15 -16.73 3.33
C ALA A 269 24.40 -15.40 3.51
N MET A 270 23.07 -15.43 3.42
CA MET A 270 22.21 -14.28 3.68
C MET A 270 22.40 -13.76 5.11
N TYR A 271 22.30 -14.65 6.10
CA TYR A 271 22.46 -14.33 7.51
C TYR A 271 23.86 -13.76 7.82
N GLU A 272 24.94 -14.35 7.28
CA GLU A 272 26.31 -13.93 7.58
C GLU A 272 26.66 -12.56 6.99
N ASN A 273 26.17 -12.26 5.79
CA ASN A 273 26.66 -11.13 5.00
C ASN A 273 25.69 -9.94 4.93
N CYS A 274 24.38 -10.17 5.04
CA CYS A 274 23.35 -9.15 4.81
C CYS A 274 22.64 -8.74 6.13
N LYS A 275 23.34 -8.05 7.03
CA LYS A 275 22.79 -7.68 8.35
C LYS A 275 21.76 -6.52 8.31
N SER A 276 21.57 -5.88 7.15
CA SER A 276 20.62 -4.77 6.96
C SER A 276 19.25 -5.21 6.43
N LEU A 277 18.95 -6.51 6.41
CA LEU A 277 17.71 -7.04 5.85
C LEU A 277 16.47 -6.54 6.58
N VAL A 278 15.48 -6.16 5.76
CA VAL A 278 14.17 -5.63 6.16
C VAL A 278 13.05 -6.45 5.54
N GLU A 279 13.23 -6.97 4.33
CA GLU A 279 12.21 -7.74 3.61
C GLU A 279 12.86 -8.98 2.98
N ILE A 280 12.32 -10.15 3.33
CA ILE A 280 12.72 -11.45 2.78
C ILE A 280 11.47 -12.10 2.18
N ASP A 281 11.50 -12.36 0.88
CA ASP A 281 10.43 -13.03 0.14
C ASP A 281 11.02 -14.28 -0.55
N LEU A 282 10.62 -15.45 -0.05
CA LEU A 282 11.04 -16.79 -0.47
C LEU A 282 9.82 -17.64 -0.84
N HIS A 283 8.78 -17.02 -1.38
CA HIS A 283 7.59 -17.75 -1.85
C HIS A 283 7.99 -18.87 -2.81
N ASN A 284 7.47 -20.08 -2.58
CA ASN A 284 7.75 -21.29 -3.36
C ASN A 284 9.25 -21.63 -3.47
N CYS A 285 9.96 -21.60 -2.34
CA CYS A 285 11.32 -22.14 -2.20
C CYS A 285 11.29 -23.40 -1.32
N PRO A 286 11.08 -24.60 -1.90
CA PRO A 286 10.77 -25.81 -1.13
C PRO A 286 11.95 -26.36 -0.31
N ASN A 287 13.19 -26.01 -0.69
CA ASN A 287 14.43 -26.56 -0.11
C ASN A 287 14.96 -25.77 1.11
N VAL A 288 14.16 -24.85 1.64
CA VAL A 288 14.49 -24.05 2.84
C VAL A 288 13.91 -24.70 4.09
N SER A 289 14.67 -24.68 5.20
CA SER A 289 14.19 -25.14 6.51
C SER A 289 14.49 -24.15 7.63
N ASP A 290 13.97 -24.43 8.82
CA ASP A 290 14.13 -23.58 10.02
C ASP A 290 15.60 -23.33 10.42
N LYS A 291 16.52 -24.22 10.00
CA LYS A 291 17.90 -24.34 10.50
C LYS A 291 18.62 -23.01 10.66
N HIS A 292 18.66 -22.20 9.60
CA HIS A 292 19.35 -20.90 9.60
C HIS A 292 18.36 -19.72 9.63
N LEU A 293 17.08 -19.94 9.30
CA LEU A 293 16.05 -18.91 9.42
C LEU A 293 15.84 -18.49 10.88
N LYS A 294 15.91 -19.42 11.83
CA LYS A 294 15.80 -19.09 13.26
C LYS A 294 16.91 -18.14 13.76
N LEU A 295 18.10 -18.19 13.15
CA LEU A 295 19.18 -17.23 13.43
C LEU A 295 18.85 -15.82 12.91
N ILE A 296 18.24 -15.74 11.72
CA ILE A 296 17.77 -14.47 11.17
C ILE A 296 16.75 -13.83 12.10
N PHE A 297 15.77 -14.59 12.59
CA PHE A 297 14.77 -14.05 13.51
C PHE A 297 15.33 -13.72 14.90
N ALA A 298 16.38 -14.40 15.36
CA ALA A 298 17.02 -14.11 16.65
C ALA A 298 17.90 -12.84 16.63
N GLU A 299 18.49 -12.48 15.48
CA GLU A 299 19.44 -11.36 15.40
C GLU A 299 18.96 -10.15 14.59
N LEU A 300 18.19 -10.36 13.52
CA LEU A 300 17.84 -9.30 12.56
C LEU A 300 16.55 -8.56 12.96
N SER A 301 16.61 -7.82 14.07
CA SER A 301 15.50 -7.03 14.63
C SER A 301 14.90 -5.95 13.70
N GLN A 302 15.54 -5.67 12.57
CA GLN A 302 15.07 -4.71 11.55
C GLN A 302 14.04 -5.32 10.59
N LEU A 303 13.86 -6.63 10.62
CA LEU A 303 12.97 -7.34 9.72
C LEU A 303 11.53 -6.83 9.85
N ARG A 304 10.93 -6.51 8.72
CA ARG A 304 9.59 -5.95 8.58
C ARG A 304 8.63 -6.89 7.85
N GLU A 305 9.17 -7.69 6.94
CA GLU A 305 8.42 -8.60 6.10
C GLU A 305 9.18 -9.90 5.92
N PHE A 306 8.50 -11.01 6.21
CA PHE A 306 8.96 -12.36 5.91
C PHE A 306 7.86 -13.12 5.19
N ARG A 307 8.17 -13.68 4.03
CA ARG A 307 7.29 -14.58 3.29
C ARG A 307 8.03 -15.83 2.85
N ILE A 308 7.38 -16.97 3.03
CA ILE A 308 7.80 -18.27 2.51
C ILE A 308 6.54 -19.10 2.24
N SER A 309 6.56 -19.97 1.25
CA SER A 309 5.42 -20.87 1.02
C SER A 309 5.82 -22.22 0.50
N ASN A 310 4.97 -23.22 0.77
CA ASN A 310 5.13 -24.60 0.32
C ASN A 310 6.50 -25.20 0.67
N ALA A 311 7.07 -24.79 1.81
CA ALA A 311 8.37 -25.26 2.29
C ALA A 311 8.16 -26.26 3.43
N ALA A 312 8.35 -27.55 3.13
CA ALA A 312 8.12 -28.63 4.10
C ALA A 312 9.12 -28.62 5.27
N GLY A 313 10.26 -27.95 5.10
CA GLY A 313 11.26 -27.75 6.15
C GLY A 313 10.91 -26.67 7.17
N ILE A 314 9.79 -25.96 7.01
CA ILE A 314 9.30 -24.95 7.95
C ILE A 314 8.36 -25.59 8.95
N THR A 315 8.74 -25.55 10.23
CA THR A 315 8.06 -26.24 11.34
C THR A 315 7.87 -25.30 12.53
N ASP A 316 7.29 -25.80 13.62
CA ASP A 316 7.16 -25.07 14.89
C ASP A 316 8.50 -24.66 15.53
N SER A 317 9.63 -25.19 15.02
CA SER A 317 10.98 -24.86 15.50
C SER A 317 11.53 -23.53 15.00
N LEU A 318 10.81 -22.82 14.12
CA LEU A 318 11.28 -21.58 13.48
C LEU A 318 11.69 -20.48 14.47
N PHE A 319 11.05 -20.44 15.66
CA PHE A 319 11.29 -19.43 16.70
C PHE A 319 12.01 -19.97 17.95
N GLU A 320 12.53 -21.20 17.92
CA GLU A 320 13.10 -21.91 19.09
C GLU A 320 14.30 -21.18 19.75
N LEU A 321 15.10 -20.43 18.98
CA LEU A 321 16.32 -19.77 19.46
C LEU A 321 16.10 -18.32 19.91
N ILE A 322 14.87 -17.82 19.93
CA ILE A 322 14.59 -16.43 20.27
C ILE A 322 14.49 -16.27 21.80
N PRO A 323 15.35 -15.44 22.42
CA PRO A 323 15.25 -15.13 23.84
C PRO A 323 13.89 -14.51 24.21
N GLU A 324 13.38 -14.74 25.42
CA GLU A 324 12.06 -14.22 25.85
C GLU A 324 11.96 -12.69 25.81
N ASP A 325 13.08 -11.99 26.00
CA ASP A 325 13.20 -10.53 25.95
C ASP A 325 13.45 -9.97 24.54
N HIS A 326 13.62 -10.85 23.54
CA HIS A 326 13.81 -10.45 22.16
C HIS A 326 12.48 -10.28 21.44
N HIS A 327 12.23 -9.08 20.93
CA HIS A 327 11.04 -8.76 20.15
C HIS A 327 11.36 -8.24 18.76
N LEU A 328 10.72 -8.84 17.75
CA LEU A 328 10.71 -8.41 16.36
C LEU A 328 9.71 -7.27 16.17
N ASP A 329 10.02 -6.15 16.83
CA ASP A 329 9.15 -5.00 17.01
C ASP A 329 8.79 -4.28 15.70
N LYS A 330 9.55 -4.55 14.64
CA LYS A 330 9.38 -4.02 13.28
C LYS A 330 8.68 -4.98 12.34
N LEU A 331 8.54 -6.26 12.69
CA LEU A 331 7.89 -7.26 11.85
C LEU A 331 6.39 -6.94 11.75
N ARG A 332 5.90 -6.82 10.52
CA ARG A 332 4.50 -6.47 10.22
C ARG A 332 3.83 -7.51 9.35
N ILE A 333 4.59 -8.22 8.53
CA ILE A 333 4.06 -9.16 7.56
C ILE A 333 4.76 -10.50 7.77
N PHE A 334 3.95 -11.53 8.01
CA PHE A 334 4.39 -12.91 8.15
C PHE A 334 3.50 -13.80 7.29
N ASP A 335 4.09 -14.46 6.32
CA ASP A 335 3.42 -15.38 5.40
C ASP A 335 4.18 -16.71 5.37
N VAL A 336 3.47 -17.78 5.74
CA VAL A 336 3.97 -19.17 5.74
C VAL A 336 3.03 -20.11 4.98
N THR A 337 2.34 -19.57 3.95
CA THR A 337 1.32 -20.29 3.18
C THR A 337 1.76 -21.70 2.78
N GLY A 338 0.93 -22.72 3.06
CA GLY A 338 1.17 -24.10 2.64
C GLY A 338 2.35 -24.80 3.32
N CYS A 339 2.94 -24.22 4.38
CA CYS A 339 3.89 -24.92 5.23
C CYS A 339 3.11 -25.87 6.14
N ASN A 340 2.99 -27.14 5.74
CA ASN A 340 2.08 -28.10 6.37
C ASN A 340 2.58 -28.70 7.70
N ALA A 341 3.85 -28.50 8.03
CA ALA A 341 4.47 -29.01 9.26
C ALA A 341 4.35 -28.02 10.44
N ILE A 342 3.66 -26.89 10.26
CA ILE A 342 3.40 -25.91 11.31
C ILE A 342 2.06 -26.22 11.99
N THR A 343 1.98 -25.98 13.29
CA THR A 343 0.78 -26.16 14.12
C THR A 343 0.44 -24.89 14.89
N ASP A 344 -0.48 -24.99 15.86
CA ASP A 344 -0.82 -23.90 16.75
C ASP A 344 0.39 -23.41 17.59
N ASP A 345 1.40 -24.27 17.81
CA ASP A 345 2.61 -23.95 18.57
C ASP A 345 3.46 -22.87 17.87
N LEU A 346 3.65 -22.93 16.55
CA LEU A 346 4.32 -21.86 15.80
C LEU A 346 3.60 -20.53 16.01
N VAL A 347 2.27 -20.52 15.91
CA VAL A 347 1.47 -19.29 16.03
C VAL A 347 1.58 -18.71 17.43
N GLU A 348 1.60 -19.54 18.47
CA GLU A 348 1.85 -19.08 19.83
C GLU A 348 3.20 -18.37 19.95
N GLN A 349 4.29 -18.99 19.46
CA GLN A 349 5.63 -18.41 19.54
C GLN A 349 5.76 -17.16 18.67
N MET A 350 5.22 -17.19 17.46
CA MET A 350 5.20 -16.05 16.53
C MET A 350 4.61 -14.81 17.20
N VAL A 351 3.48 -14.95 17.89
CA VAL A 351 2.80 -13.82 18.53
C VAL A 351 3.58 -13.30 19.76
N LYS A 352 4.31 -14.16 20.48
CA LYS A 352 5.22 -13.76 21.56
C LYS A 352 6.41 -12.96 21.01
N CYS A 353 7.04 -13.44 19.94
CA CYS A 353 8.22 -12.81 19.34
C CYS A 353 7.89 -11.54 18.56
N ALA A 354 6.73 -11.48 17.89
CA ALA A 354 6.33 -10.38 17.01
C ALA A 354 4.94 -9.81 17.37
N PRO A 355 4.79 -9.11 18.51
CA PRO A 355 3.48 -8.65 19.02
C PRO A 355 2.82 -7.54 18.18
N ARG A 356 3.56 -6.95 17.22
CA ARG A 356 3.11 -5.85 16.35
C ARG A 356 2.77 -6.30 14.94
N LEU A 357 2.59 -7.61 14.70
CA LEU A 357 2.18 -8.15 13.42
C LEU A 357 0.88 -7.52 12.92
N ARG A 358 0.84 -7.22 11.62
CA ARG A 358 -0.27 -6.54 10.96
C ARG A 358 -0.96 -7.40 9.93
N ASN A 359 -0.17 -8.16 9.16
CA ASN A 359 -0.64 -9.08 8.14
C ASN A 359 -0.11 -10.48 8.47
N VAL A 360 -1.03 -11.41 8.71
CA VAL A 360 -0.71 -12.81 8.98
C VAL A 360 -1.37 -13.68 7.92
N VAL A 361 -0.58 -14.48 7.21
CA VAL A 361 -1.05 -15.39 6.17
C VAL A 361 -0.65 -16.81 6.56
N LEU A 362 -1.65 -17.63 6.84
CA LEU A 362 -1.54 -19.04 7.23
C LEU A 362 -2.34 -19.92 6.26
N SER A 363 -2.58 -19.43 5.04
CA SER A 363 -3.37 -20.13 4.02
C SER A 363 -2.79 -21.52 3.76
N LYS A 364 -3.64 -22.54 3.61
CA LYS A 364 -3.26 -23.94 3.35
C LYS A 364 -2.39 -24.57 4.46
N CYS A 365 -2.26 -23.97 5.63
CA CYS A 365 -1.63 -24.59 6.79
C CYS A 365 -2.66 -25.51 7.46
N LEU A 366 -2.65 -26.79 7.10
CA LEU A 366 -3.74 -27.73 7.37
C LEU A 366 -3.90 -28.14 8.84
N GLN A 367 -2.89 -27.90 9.68
CA GLN A 367 -2.90 -28.25 11.11
C GLN A 367 -3.24 -27.07 12.03
N ILE A 368 -3.65 -25.93 11.46
CA ILE A 368 -4.07 -24.75 12.21
C ILE A 368 -5.51 -24.90 12.70
N THR A 369 -5.74 -24.68 14.00
CA THR A 369 -7.05 -24.82 14.64
C THR A 369 -7.53 -23.53 15.30
N ASP A 370 -8.67 -23.57 15.99
CA ASP A 370 -9.15 -22.46 16.81
C ASP A 370 -8.14 -22.02 17.90
N ALA A 371 -7.21 -22.88 18.33
CA ALA A 371 -6.17 -22.49 19.28
C ALA A 371 -5.26 -21.40 18.70
N SER A 372 -4.79 -21.53 17.45
CA SER A 372 -4.07 -20.45 16.74
C SER A 372 -4.82 -19.13 16.77
N LEU A 373 -6.13 -19.16 16.51
CA LEU A 373 -6.96 -17.95 16.47
C LEU A 373 -7.05 -17.31 17.87
N ARG A 374 -7.12 -18.12 18.93
CA ARG A 374 -7.01 -17.64 20.32
C ARG A 374 -5.64 -17.02 20.60
N HIS A 375 -4.54 -17.59 20.11
CA HIS A 375 -3.21 -16.98 20.26
C HIS A 375 -3.11 -15.63 19.53
N LEU A 376 -3.65 -15.55 18.30
CA LEU A 376 -3.68 -14.32 17.50
C LEU A 376 -4.47 -13.18 18.15
N THR A 377 -5.40 -13.46 19.07
CA THR A 377 -6.10 -12.41 19.84
C THR A 377 -5.15 -11.46 20.56
N LYS A 378 -3.96 -11.95 20.96
CA LYS A 378 -2.94 -11.15 21.66
C LYS A 378 -2.37 -10.02 20.78
N LEU A 379 -2.52 -10.08 19.46
CA LEU A 379 -2.16 -8.99 18.55
C LEU A 379 -3.13 -7.79 18.69
N GLY A 380 -4.40 -8.04 18.99
CA GLY A 380 -5.42 -7.03 19.25
C GLY A 380 -5.50 -5.95 18.17
N ARG A 381 -5.08 -4.72 18.51
CA ARG A 381 -5.18 -3.55 17.61
C ARG A 381 -4.14 -3.52 16.48
N SER A 382 -3.14 -4.39 16.50
CA SER A 382 -2.09 -4.41 15.46
C SER A 382 -2.53 -5.17 14.20
N LEU A 383 -3.37 -6.20 14.36
CA LEU A 383 -3.83 -7.06 13.27
C LEU A 383 -4.85 -6.33 12.37
N HIS A 384 -4.56 -6.29 11.07
CA HIS A 384 -5.42 -5.65 10.06
C HIS A 384 -5.76 -6.59 8.90
N TYR A 385 -4.91 -7.57 8.62
CA TYR A 385 -5.07 -8.53 7.53
C TYR A 385 -4.83 -9.92 8.10
N ILE A 386 -5.77 -10.83 7.85
CA ILE A 386 -5.58 -12.25 8.15
C ILE A 386 -6.10 -13.11 7.00
N HIS A 387 -5.33 -14.11 6.61
CA HIS A 387 -5.73 -15.06 5.57
C HIS A 387 -5.52 -16.49 6.06
N LEU A 388 -6.63 -17.22 6.18
CA LEU A 388 -6.75 -18.56 6.75
C LEU A 388 -7.40 -19.53 5.75
N GLY A 389 -7.45 -19.17 4.46
CA GLY A 389 -8.01 -20.03 3.43
C GLY A 389 -7.44 -21.46 3.49
N HIS A 390 -8.29 -22.48 3.33
CA HIS A 390 -7.97 -23.91 3.44
C HIS A 390 -7.52 -24.40 4.84
N CYS A 391 -7.62 -23.60 5.90
CA CYS A 391 -7.48 -24.08 7.27
C CYS A 391 -8.78 -24.76 7.73
N VAL A 392 -9.01 -25.99 7.25
CA VAL A 392 -10.29 -26.71 7.39
C VAL A 392 -10.70 -27.02 8.83
N LEU A 393 -9.77 -26.94 9.80
CA LEU A 393 -10.02 -27.22 11.23
C LEU A 393 -10.53 -26.01 12.02
N ILE A 394 -10.66 -24.84 11.38
CA ILE A 394 -11.20 -23.63 12.02
C ILE A 394 -12.72 -23.67 12.05
N THR A 395 -13.29 -23.29 13.20
CA THR A 395 -14.73 -23.20 13.42
C THR A 395 -15.16 -21.77 13.73
N ASP A 396 -16.48 -21.57 13.83
CA ASP A 396 -17.08 -20.30 14.24
C ASP A 396 -16.54 -19.79 15.59
N PHE A 397 -16.16 -20.68 16.52
CA PHE A 397 -15.64 -20.31 17.85
C PHE A 397 -14.26 -19.63 17.76
N GLY A 398 -13.37 -20.14 16.91
CA GLY A 398 -12.07 -19.51 16.68
C GLY A 398 -12.23 -18.14 16.05
N VAL A 399 -13.10 -18.02 15.04
CA VAL A 399 -13.38 -16.74 14.38
C VAL A 399 -13.96 -15.73 15.37
N GLN A 400 -14.95 -16.13 16.19
CA GLN A 400 -15.53 -15.29 17.24
C GLN A 400 -14.46 -14.75 18.19
N ALA A 401 -13.58 -15.61 18.71
CA ALA A 401 -12.51 -15.21 19.61
C ALA A 401 -11.59 -14.15 18.96
N LEU A 402 -11.21 -14.39 17.71
CA LEU A 402 -10.35 -13.48 16.94
C LEU A 402 -11.01 -12.11 16.75
N VAL A 403 -12.23 -12.06 16.23
CA VAL A 403 -12.87 -10.79 15.86
C VAL A 403 -13.26 -9.95 17.06
N THR A 404 -13.53 -10.59 18.20
CA THR A 404 -13.83 -9.91 19.48
C THR A 404 -12.62 -9.12 19.98
N ALA A 405 -11.41 -9.66 19.84
CA ALA A 405 -10.18 -9.01 20.28
C ALA A 405 -9.58 -8.06 19.22
N CYS A 406 -9.67 -8.43 17.95
CA CYS A 406 -8.97 -7.78 16.83
C CYS A 406 -9.90 -6.89 15.98
N HIS A 407 -10.47 -5.85 16.59
CA HIS A 407 -11.48 -4.97 15.95
C HIS A 407 -10.97 -4.08 14.80
N ARG A 408 -9.65 -4.04 14.53
CA ARG A 408 -9.06 -3.28 13.41
C ARG A 408 -8.87 -4.12 12.14
N ILE A 409 -9.30 -5.37 12.13
CA ILE A 409 -9.28 -6.22 10.93
C ILE A 409 -10.03 -5.51 9.79
N GLN A 410 -9.35 -5.39 8.66
CA GLN A 410 -9.85 -4.80 7.41
C GLN A 410 -10.04 -5.87 6.34
N TYR A 411 -9.29 -6.95 6.40
CA TYR A 411 -9.41 -8.08 5.49
C TYR A 411 -9.27 -9.38 6.28
N ILE A 412 -10.27 -10.24 6.11
CA ILE A 412 -10.27 -11.63 6.55
C ILE A 412 -10.61 -12.53 5.36
N ASP A 413 -9.76 -13.52 5.11
CA ASP A 413 -10.02 -14.61 4.17
C ASP A 413 -10.13 -15.93 4.93
N LEU A 414 -11.27 -16.61 4.75
CA LEU A 414 -11.66 -17.88 5.36
C LEU A 414 -12.11 -18.87 4.27
N ALA A 415 -11.67 -18.70 3.03
CA ALA A 415 -12.04 -19.57 1.92
C ALA A 415 -11.77 -21.04 2.25
N CYS A 416 -12.64 -21.95 1.80
CA CYS A 416 -12.53 -23.39 2.03
C CYS A 416 -12.43 -23.82 3.52
N CYS A 417 -12.81 -22.96 4.48
CA CYS A 417 -13.00 -23.37 5.87
C CYS A 417 -14.39 -24.00 5.99
N SER A 418 -14.49 -25.30 5.71
CA SER A 418 -15.77 -26.01 5.51
C SER A 418 -16.64 -26.16 6.75
N GLN A 419 -16.11 -25.88 7.95
CA GLN A 419 -16.84 -25.94 9.22
C GLN A 419 -17.51 -24.61 9.62
N LEU A 420 -17.33 -23.54 8.84
CA LEU A 420 -17.90 -22.22 9.15
C LEU A 420 -19.35 -22.13 8.74
N THR A 421 -20.18 -21.60 9.63
CA THR A 421 -21.62 -21.42 9.42
C THR A 421 -21.99 -19.94 9.35
N ASP A 422 -23.30 -19.64 9.30
CA ASP A 422 -23.83 -18.28 9.40
C ASP A 422 -23.36 -17.53 10.67
N TRP A 423 -22.95 -18.24 11.73
CA TRP A 423 -22.42 -17.62 12.94
C TRP A 423 -21.17 -16.78 12.66
N THR A 424 -20.27 -17.25 11.80
CA THR A 424 -19.10 -16.48 11.36
C THR A 424 -19.53 -15.12 10.78
N LEU A 425 -20.57 -15.08 9.94
CA LEU A 425 -21.04 -13.83 9.34
C LEU A 425 -21.67 -12.88 10.36
N ILE A 426 -22.37 -13.41 11.37
CA ILE A 426 -22.88 -12.64 12.51
C ILE A 426 -21.71 -11.97 13.25
N GLU A 427 -20.63 -12.71 13.51
CA GLU A 427 -19.48 -12.18 14.21
C GLU A 427 -18.69 -11.15 13.38
N LEU A 428 -18.52 -11.40 12.08
CA LEU A 428 -17.89 -10.46 11.14
C LEU A 428 -18.67 -9.15 10.98
N SER A 429 -19.98 -9.15 11.22
CA SER A 429 -20.81 -7.94 11.20
C SER A 429 -20.39 -6.90 12.26
N ASN A 430 -19.66 -7.33 13.30
CA ASN A 430 -19.19 -6.47 14.39
C ASN A 430 -17.90 -5.71 14.07
N LEU A 431 -17.21 -6.03 12.97
CA LEU A 431 -15.94 -5.40 12.63
C LEU A 431 -16.15 -4.04 11.92
N PRO A 432 -15.85 -2.91 12.58
CA PRO A 432 -16.20 -1.57 12.07
C PRO A 432 -15.30 -1.08 10.93
N LYS A 433 -14.17 -1.76 10.69
CA LYS A 433 -13.18 -1.41 9.66
C LYS A 433 -13.07 -2.47 8.57
N LEU A 434 -13.97 -3.45 8.54
CA LEU A 434 -13.95 -4.54 7.58
C LEU A 434 -14.22 -4.02 6.17
N ARG A 435 -13.29 -4.28 5.26
CA ARG A 435 -13.32 -3.86 3.85
C ARG A 435 -13.39 -5.04 2.90
N ARG A 436 -12.87 -6.21 3.29
CA ARG A 436 -12.82 -7.40 2.44
C ARG A 436 -13.14 -8.67 3.22
N ILE A 437 -13.98 -9.51 2.62
CA ILE A 437 -14.37 -10.83 3.15
C ILE A 437 -14.14 -11.87 2.05
N GLY A 438 -13.37 -12.91 2.37
CA GLY A 438 -13.23 -14.12 1.55
C GLY A 438 -13.89 -15.31 2.23
N LEU A 439 -14.91 -15.90 1.61
CA LEU A 439 -15.67 -17.06 2.12
C LEU A 439 -15.94 -18.09 1.01
N VAL A 440 -15.11 -18.10 -0.03
CA VAL A 440 -15.25 -19.02 -1.17
C VAL A 440 -15.35 -20.46 -0.67
N LYS A 441 -16.30 -21.26 -1.17
CA LYS A 441 -16.54 -22.67 -0.78
C LYS A 441 -16.84 -22.89 0.72
N CYS A 442 -17.40 -21.90 1.41
CA CYS A 442 -17.96 -22.09 2.75
C CYS A 442 -19.42 -22.55 2.64
N ASN A 443 -19.63 -23.83 2.33
CA ASN A 443 -20.93 -24.35 1.89
C ASN A 443 -22.03 -24.33 2.96
N LEU A 444 -21.68 -24.20 4.25
CA LEU A 444 -22.67 -24.11 5.34
C LEU A 444 -23.18 -22.67 5.57
N ILE A 445 -22.70 -21.71 4.78
CA ILE A 445 -23.22 -20.34 4.77
C ILE A 445 -24.49 -20.30 3.92
N THR A 446 -25.53 -19.69 4.47
CA THR A 446 -26.85 -19.56 3.87
C THR A 446 -27.26 -18.10 3.77
N ASP A 447 -28.44 -17.89 3.19
CA ASP A 447 -29.14 -16.62 3.16
C ASP A 447 -29.24 -15.94 4.54
N GLY A 448 -29.44 -16.71 5.61
CA GLY A 448 -29.56 -16.19 6.98
C GLY A 448 -28.31 -15.44 7.45
N GLY A 449 -27.13 -15.99 7.18
CA GLY A 449 -25.86 -15.36 7.55
C GLY A 449 -25.62 -14.06 6.79
N ILE A 450 -25.95 -13.99 5.49
CA ILE A 450 -25.83 -12.76 4.71
C ILE A 450 -26.80 -11.68 5.22
N LEU A 451 -28.04 -12.06 5.57
CA LEU A 451 -29.02 -11.13 6.14
C LEU A 451 -28.57 -10.55 7.48
N GLU A 452 -27.98 -11.37 8.36
CA GLU A 452 -27.43 -10.87 9.62
C GLU A 452 -26.15 -10.04 9.43
N LEU A 453 -25.29 -10.39 8.45
CA LEU A 453 -24.12 -9.59 8.08
C LEU A 453 -24.52 -8.16 7.73
N VAL A 454 -25.61 -7.98 6.99
CA VAL A 454 -26.06 -6.66 6.51
C VAL A 454 -26.92 -5.91 7.52
N ARG A 455 -27.57 -6.61 8.45
CA ARG A 455 -28.45 -6.02 9.48
C ARG A 455 -27.75 -4.96 10.34
N ARG A 456 -26.44 -5.12 10.56
CA ARG A 456 -25.61 -4.18 11.34
C ARG A 456 -24.87 -3.17 10.46
N ARG A 457 -24.99 -3.26 9.14
CA ARG A 457 -24.40 -2.35 8.15
C ARG A 457 -25.39 -1.28 7.72
N GLY A 458 -24.91 -0.28 6.99
CA GLY A 458 -25.74 0.85 6.53
C GLY A 458 -24.96 1.77 5.60
N GLU A 459 -25.47 2.98 5.35
CA GLU A 459 -24.93 3.91 4.35
C GLU A 459 -23.45 4.29 4.55
N GLN A 460 -22.94 4.19 5.78
CA GLN A 460 -21.55 4.51 6.13
C GLN A 460 -20.63 3.28 6.16
N ASP A 461 -21.12 2.13 5.69
CA ASP A 461 -20.36 0.89 5.65
C ASP A 461 -19.13 0.99 4.73
N CYS A 462 -18.06 0.29 5.11
CA CYS A 462 -16.75 0.35 4.46
C CYS A 462 -16.42 -0.89 3.62
N LEU A 463 -17.33 -1.85 3.48
CA LEU A 463 -17.11 -3.09 2.75
C LEU A 463 -16.98 -2.81 1.25
N GLU A 464 -15.87 -3.28 0.68
CA GLU A 464 -15.46 -2.99 -0.70
C GLU A 464 -15.42 -4.25 -1.56
N ARG A 465 -15.08 -5.41 -0.99
CA ARG A 465 -14.97 -6.67 -1.72
C ARG A 465 -15.53 -7.85 -0.93
N VAL A 466 -16.37 -8.65 -1.58
CA VAL A 466 -16.96 -9.85 -1.00
C VAL A 466 -16.80 -11.02 -1.97
N HIS A 467 -16.17 -12.10 -1.51
CA HIS A 467 -15.99 -13.32 -2.29
C HIS A 467 -16.80 -14.46 -1.68
N LEU A 468 -17.85 -14.89 -2.38
CA LEU A 468 -18.80 -15.92 -1.95
C LEU A 468 -18.91 -17.07 -2.97
N SER A 469 -17.99 -17.15 -3.94
CA SER A 469 -18.04 -18.19 -4.97
C SER A 469 -18.19 -19.58 -4.35
N TYR A 470 -19.04 -20.40 -4.96
CA TYR A 470 -19.36 -21.77 -4.53
C TYR A 470 -20.05 -21.88 -3.17
N CYS A 471 -20.54 -20.79 -2.56
CA CYS A 471 -21.52 -20.88 -1.48
C CYS A 471 -22.90 -21.18 -2.08
N THR A 472 -23.15 -22.45 -2.38
CA THR A 472 -24.29 -22.91 -3.20
C THR A 472 -25.67 -22.68 -2.57
N ASN A 473 -25.74 -22.39 -1.27
CA ASN A 473 -26.97 -22.17 -0.51
C ASN A 473 -27.43 -20.70 -0.48
N LEU A 474 -26.94 -19.88 -1.43
CA LEU A 474 -27.26 -18.46 -1.52
C LEU A 474 -28.24 -18.15 -2.65
N THR A 475 -29.19 -17.27 -2.37
CA THR A 475 -30.18 -16.78 -3.34
C THR A 475 -30.01 -15.29 -3.65
N ILE A 476 -30.80 -14.78 -4.60
CA ILE A 476 -30.72 -13.39 -5.07
C ILE A 476 -31.09 -12.38 -3.96
N GLY A 477 -32.04 -12.71 -3.09
CA GLY A 477 -32.60 -11.78 -2.09
C GLY A 477 -31.56 -11.23 -1.10
N PRO A 478 -30.80 -12.07 -0.39
CA PRO A 478 -29.80 -11.58 0.56
C PRO A 478 -28.64 -10.85 -0.12
N ILE A 479 -28.25 -11.26 -1.32
CA ILE A 479 -27.23 -10.56 -2.11
C ILE A 479 -27.73 -9.17 -2.54
N TYR A 480 -29.02 -9.04 -2.89
CA TYR A 480 -29.64 -7.74 -3.10
C TYR A 480 -29.51 -6.85 -1.84
N PHE A 481 -29.86 -7.37 -0.67
CA PHE A 481 -29.70 -6.62 0.59
C PHE A 481 -28.24 -6.27 0.90
N LEU A 482 -27.29 -7.14 0.54
CA LEU A 482 -25.85 -6.87 0.64
C LEU A 482 -25.44 -5.69 -0.23
N LEU A 483 -25.84 -5.69 -1.51
CA LEU A 483 -25.55 -4.61 -2.45
C LEU A 483 -26.15 -3.28 -1.99
N LYS A 484 -27.36 -3.31 -1.42
CA LYS A 484 -28.08 -2.12 -0.92
C LYS A 484 -27.46 -1.53 0.34
N ASN A 485 -27.07 -2.37 1.30
CA ASN A 485 -26.53 -1.92 2.59
C ASN A 485 -25.00 -1.71 2.58
N CYS A 486 -24.32 -2.08 1.50
CA CYS A 486 -22.88 -1.86 1.31
C CYS A 486 -22.62 -1.00 0.07
N PRO A 487 -22.78 0.34 0.16
CA PRO A 487 -22.69 1.23 -1.01
C PRO A 487 -21.27 1.30 -1.60
N ARG A 488 -20.24 1.03 -0.80
CA ARG A 488 -18.83 1.00 -1.23
C ARG A 488 -18.41 -0.33 -1.86
N LEU A 489 -19.31 -1.31 -1.97
CA LEU A 489 -19.01 -2.59 -2.58
C LEU A 489 -18.71 -2.38 -4.06
N THR A 490 -17.48 -2.72 -4.45
CA THR A 490 -16.95 -2.57 -5.82
C THR A 490 -16.52 -3.91 -6.43
N HIS A 491 -16.53 -4.99 -5.65
CA HIS A 491 -16.22 -6.33 -6.14
C HIS A 491 -17.10 -7.37 -5.43
N LEU A 492 -17.76 -8.20 -6.21
CA LEU A 492 -18.61 -9.28 -5.72
C LEU A 492 -18.40 -10.52 -6.58
N SER A 493 -18.00 -11.63 -5.95
CA SER A 493 -17.77 -12.90 -6.63
C SER A 493 -18.80 -13.94 -6.19
N LEU A 494 -19.54 -14.48 -7.16
CA LEU A 494 -20.66 -15.44 -7.00
C LEU A 494 -20.55 -16.64 -7.95
N THR A 495 -19.35 -16.89 -8.51
CA THR A 495 -19.07 -18.04 -9.40
C THR A 495 -19.55 -19.34 -8.76
N GLY A 496 -20.21 -20.20 -9.53
CA GLY A 496 -20.71 -21.50 -9.04
C GLY A 496 -21.97 -21.44 -8.16
N ILE A 497 -22.64 -20.29 -8.06
CA ILE A 497 -23.96 -20.18 -7.40
C ILE A 497 -25.05 -20.16 -8.48
N SER A 498 -25.80 -21.25 -8.60
CA SER A 498 -26.78 -21.47 -9.69
C SER A 498 -27.84 -20.35 -9.81
N ALA A 499 -28.24 -19.75 -8.68
CA ALA A 499 -29.21 -18.65 -8.64
C ALA A 499 -28.80 -17.43 -9.50
N PHE A 500 -27.50 -17.22 -9.71
CA PHE A 500 -26.95 -16.07 -10.45
C PHE A 500 -26.51 -16.41 -11.88
N LEU A 501 -26.59 -17.68 -12.31
CA LEU A 501 -26.24 -18.11 -13.67
C LEU A 501 -27.39 -17.84 -14.67
N ARG A 502 -27.93 -16.61 -14.63
CA ARG A 502 -29.02 -16.14 -15.49
C ARG A 502 -28.50 -15.04 -16.39
N ARG A 503 -28.84 -15.07 -17.69
CA ARG A 503 -28.35 -14.10 -18.69
C ARG A 503 -28.61 -12.63 -18.29
N GLU A 504 -29.75 -12.37 -17.68
CA GLU A 504 -30.15 -11.04 -17.19
C GLU A 504 -29.24 -10.50 -16.06
N ILE A 505 -28.56 -11.39 -15.34
CA ILE A 505 -27.59 -11.06 -14.28
C ILE A 505 -26.16 -11.11 -14.85
N THR A 506 -25.79 -12.19 -15.54
CA THR A 506 -24.41 -12.44 -15.98
C THR A 506 -23.92 -11.47 -17.04
N GLN A 507 -24.81 -10.75 -17.73
CA GLN A 507 -24.45 -9.66 -18.63
C GLN A 507 -23.67 -8.51 -17.95
N TYR A 508 -23.73 -8.38 -16.62
CA TYR A 508 -22.98 -7.37 -15.85
C TYR A 508 -21.66 -7.91 -15.27
N CYS A 509 -21.34 -9.19 -15.51
CA CYS A 509 -20.06 -9.77 -15.11
C CYS A 509 -18.92 -9.14 -15.92
N ARG A 510 -17.72 -9.16 -15.35
CA ARG A 510 -16.49 -8.97 -16.13
C ARG A 510 -16.29 -10.19 -17.06
N GLU A 511 -15.42 -10.04 -18.05
CA GLU A 511 -15.02 -11.18 -18.87
C GLU A 511 -14.29 -12.23 -18.02
N PRO A 512 -14.55 -13.53 -18.24
CA PRO A 512 -13.79 -14.59 -17.59
C PRO A 512 -12.33 -14.55 -18.06
N PRO A 513 -11.38 -14.94 -17.21
CA PRO A 513 -9.97 -15.05 -17.61
C PRO A 513 -9.78 -15.94 -18.85
N PRO A 514 -8.85 -15.59 -19.75
CA PRO A 514 -8.68 -16.28 -21.03
C PRO A 514 -8.16 -17.72 -20.87
N ASP A 515 -7.44 -17.99 -19.79
CA ASP A 515 -6.87 -19.27 -19.38
C ASP A 515 -7.89 -20.23 -18.75
N PHE A 516 -9.12 -19.80 -18.50
CA PHE A 516 -10.15 -20.65 -17.93
C PHE A 516 -10.65 -21.70 -18.94
N THR A 517 -10.91 -22.90 -18.44
CA THR A 517 -11.63 -23.96 -19.18
C THR A 517 -13.07 -23.54 -19.47
N GLU A 518 -13.69 -24.17 -20.47
CA GLU A 518 -15.09 -23.86 -20.82
C GLU A 518 -16.06 -24.09 -19.65
N ASN A 519 -15.81 -25.09 -18.80
CA ASN A 519 -16.58 -25.32 -17.57
C ASN A 519 -16.38 -24.21 -16.51
N GLN A 520 -15.17 -23.69 -16.39
CA GLN A 520 -14.89 -22.55 -15.51
C GLN A 520 -15.54 -21.26 -16.04
N LYS A 521 -15.53 -21.05 -17.37
CA LYS A 521 -16.21 -19.92 -18.02
C LYS A 521 -17.72 -19.99 -17.86
N SER A 522 -18.33 -21.17 -18.00
CA SER A 522 -19.78 -21.35 -17.91
C SER A 522 -20.35 -21.09 -16.51
N SER A 523 -19.54 -21.34 -15.47
CA SER A 523 -19.90 -21.08 -14.07
C SER A 523 -19.44 -19.70 -13.57
N PHE A 524 -18.70 -18.93 -14.38
CA PHE A 524 -18.10 -17.66 -14.00
C PHE A 524 -19.15 -16.58 -13.72
N CYS A 525 -19.12 -16.02 -12.52
CA CYS A 525 -20.05 -14.98 -12.10
C CYS A 525 -19.33 -14.00 -11.17
N VAL A 526 -18.67 -12.99 -11.75
CA VAL A 526 -17.89 -12.01 -10.99
C VAL A 526 -18.18 -10.60 -11.48
N PHE A 527 -18.57 -9.73 -10.56
CA PHE A 527 -18.90 -8.33 -10.80
C PHE A 527 -17.76 -7.44 -10.27
N SER A 528 -17.39 -6.40 -11.03
CA SER A 528 -16.33 -5.47 -10.63
C SER A 528 -16.62 -4.05 -11.11
N GLY A 529 -16.33 -3.06 -10.26
CA GLY A 529 -16.50 -1.64 -10.55
C GLY A 529 -17.92 -1.32 -11.04
N HIS A 530 -18.04 -0.88 -12.29
CA HIS A 530 -19.31 -0.54 -12.93
C HIS A 530 -20.30 -1.73 -12.98
N GLY A 531 -19.81 -2.97 -13.14
CA GLY A 531 -20.67 -4.16 -13.17
C GLY A 531 -21.43 -4.38 -11.85
N VAL A 532 -20.82 -4.02 -10.70
CA VAL A 532 -21.51 -4.08 -9.39
C VAL A 532 -22.61 -3.01 -9.32
N VAL A 533 -22.37 -1.83 -9.86
CA VAL A 533 -23.37 -0.74 -9.91
C VAL A 533 -24.56 -1.14 -10.78
N GLN A 534 -24.31 -1.72 -11.96
CA GLN A 534 -25.37 -2.19 -12.85
C GLN A 534 -26.20 -3.31 -12.22
N LEU A 535 -25.55 -4.29 -11.59
CA LEU A 535 -26.25 -5.36 -10.87
C LEU A 535 -27.14 -4.80 -9.76
N ARG A 536 -26.62 -3.85 -8.96
CA ARG A 536 -27.40 -3.19 -7.90
C ARG A 536 -28.67 -2.55 -8.46
N ASN A 537 -28.54 -1.69 -9.49
CA ASN A 537 -29.67 -0.99 -10.10
C ASN A 537 -30.70 -1.96 -10.73
N PHE A 538 -30.20 -3.01 -11.38
CA PHE A 538 -31.06 -4.05 -11.96
C PHE A 538 -31.88 -4.75 -10.88
N LEU A 539 -31.23 -5.19 -9.79
CA LEU A 539 -31.92 -5.86 -8.69
C LEU A 539 -32.86 -4.93 -7.93
N ASP A 540 -32.52 -3.64 -7.75
CA ASP A 540 -33.43 -2.64 -7.20
C ASP A 540 -34.72 -2.56 -8.02
N THR A 541 -34.60 -2.40 -9.35
CA THR A 541 -35.75 -2.33 -10.26
C THR A 541 -36.59 -3.62 -10.21
N LEU A 542 -35.93 -4.78 -10.21
CA LEU A 542 -36.60 -6.09 -10.19
C LEU A 542 -37.37 -6.30 -8.87
N MET A 543 -36.80 -5.87 -7.74
CA MET A 543 -37.45 -5.97 -6.44
C MET A 543 -38.60 -4.98 -6.28
N GLU A 544 -38.46 -3.76 -6.82
CA GLU A 544 -39.56 -2.79 -6.90
C GLU A 544 -40.73 -3.34 -7.71
N LEU A 545 -40.48 -3.84 -8.92
CA LEU A 545 -41.51 -4.45 -9.78
C LEU A 545 -42.22 -5.63 -9.10
N ARG A 546 -41.50 -6.49 -8.38
CA ARG A 546 -42.11 -7.59 -7.61
C ARG A 546 -42.98 -7.10 -6.45
N THR A 547 -42.59 -6.00 -5.80
CA THR A 547 -43.38 -5.40 -4.73
C THR A 547 -44.70 -4.87 -5.28
N TYR A 548 -44.69 -4.19 -6.43
CA TYR A 548 -45.90 -3.73 -7.12
C TYR A 548 -46.80 -4.86 -7.64
N MET A 549 -46.26 -6.02 -8.00
CA MET A 549 -47.04 -7.17 -8.48
C MET A 549 -47.73 -7.96 -7.35
N LEU A 550 -47.29 -7.78 -6.10
CA LEU A 550 -47.89 -8.40 -4.91
C LEU A 550 -48.94 -7.51 -4.22
N GLU A 551 -49.17 -6.28 -4.72
CA GLU A 551 -50.25 -5.40 -4.28
C GLU A 551 -51.47 -5.47 -5.24
N PRO A 552 -52.45 -6.36 -5.03
CA PRO A 552 -53.78 -6.16 -5.58
C PRO A 552 -54.50 -5.05 -4.79
N PRO A 553 -55.38 -4.24 -5.43
CA PRO A 553 -56.07 -3.15 -4.75
C PRO A 553 -57.10 -3.72 -3.77
N GLY A 554 -56.77 -3.82 -2.48
CA GLY A 554 -57.77 -4.21 -1.48
C GLY A 554 -57.34 -4.75 -0.11
N ILE A 555 -56.06 -4.79 0.27
CA ILE A 555 -55.67 -5.17 1.65
C ILE A 555 -54.60 -4.22 2.19
N GLN A 556 -54.99 -2.97 2.38
CA GLN A 556 -54.25 -1.99 3.18
C GLN A 556 -54.66 -2.15 4.65
N THR A 557 -54.23 -3.21 5.35
CA THR A 557 -54.35 -3.20 6.83
C THR A 557 -53.41 -4.11 7.62
N GLU A 558 -52.68 -5.07 7.05
CA GLU A 558 -51.90 -6.02 7.89
C GLU A 558 -50.39 -6.10 7.60
N ILE A 559 -49.89 -5.64 6.44
CA ILE A 559 -48.45 -5.73 6.12
C ILE A 559 -47.66 -4.51 6.61
N GLU A 560 -48.29 -3.35 6.81
CA GLU A 560 -47.67 -2.19 7.48
C GLU A 560 -47.42 -2.40 9.00
N ALA A 561 -47.89 -3.52 9.57
CA ALA A 561 -47.70 -3.85 10.98
C ALA A 561 -46.37 -4.58 11.27
N ILE A 562 -45.61 -5.03 10.26
CA ILE A 562 -44.35 -5.77 10.46
C ILE A 562 -43.16 -5.00 9.88
N LEU A 563 -42.82 -3.93 10.62
CA LEU A 563 -41.52 -3.21 10.72
C LEU A 563 -41.29 -1.97 9.82
N PRO A 564 -40.81 -0.81 10.36
CA PRO A 564 -40.37 -0.54 11.74
C PRO A 564 -41.01 0.73 12.37
N GLN A 565 -42.11 0.55 13.12
CA GLN A 565 -42.29 1.33 14.36
C GLN A 565 -41.49 0.70 15.50
N ARG A 566 -40.15 0.67 15.37
CA ARG A 566 -39.22 0.43 16.49
C ARG A 566 -37.98 1.36 16.44
N ARG A 567 -38.13 2.55 15.87
CA ARG A 567 -37.28 3.72 16.18
C ARG A 567 -37.99 4.59 17.21
N ARG A 568 -38.02 4.12 18.47
CA ARG A 568 -38.22 4.85 19.75
C ARG A 568 -38.78 3.88 20.79
N ARG A 569 -37.88 3.16 21.48
CA ARG A 569 -38.06 2.62 22.84
C ARG A 569 -36.72 2.00 23.30
N MET A 570 -35.77 2.90 23.56
CA MET A 570 -34.61 2.67 24.42
C MET A 570 -34.35 3.91 25.31
N PHE A 571 -35.37 4.76 25.49
CA PHE A 571 -35.51 5.70 26.60
C PHE A 571 -37.01 5.80 26.90
N GLY A 572 -37.40 5.50 28.14
CA GLY A 572 -38.80 5.39 28.56
C GLY A 572 -39.57 6.73 28.49
N PRO A 573 -40.91 6.70 28.58
CA PRO A 573 -41.70 7.93 28.58
C PRO A 573 -41.53 8.68 29.90
N ARG A 574 -41.20 9.98 29.80
CA ARG A 574 -41.44 10.95 30.86
C ARG A 574 -42.95 10.99 31.13
N VAL A 575 -43.33 10.79 32.39
CA VAL A 575 -44.67 11.04 32.89
C VAL A 575 -44.66 12.45 33.48
N ASP A 576 -45.34 13.38 32.80
CA ASP A 576 -45.73 14.67 33.36
C ASP A 576 -47.18 14.56 33.83
N ILE A 577 -47.42 14.59 35.15
CA ILE A 577 -48.74 14.83 35.77
C ILE A 577 -48.52 15.72 37.00
N GLU A 578 -49.04 16.96 36.97
CA GLU A 578 -49.35 17.77 38.17
C GLU A 578 -50.81 17.49 38.64
N PRO A 579 -51.32 18.11 39.71
CA PRO A 579 -51.02 17.87 41.13
C PRO A 579 -52.30 17.50 41.92
N SER A 580 -52.22 16.66 42.96
CA SER A 580 -53.14 16.75 44.12
C SER A 580 -52.84 15.77 45.26
N GLN A 581 -52.73 16.36 46.46
CA GLN A 581 -53.19 15.90 47.78
C GLN A 581 -52.54 14.66 48.44
N THR A 582 -51.57 14.98 49.31
CA THR A 582 -51.22 14.45 50.67
C THR A 582 -52.16 13.39 51.29
N PRO A 583 -51.65 12.42 52.10
CA PRO A 583 -51.00 12.73 53.39
C PRO A 583 -49.82 11.87 53.90
N ILE A 584 -48.93 12.56 54.65
CA ILE A 584 -48.28 12.20 55.94
C ILE A 584 -47.46 10.89 55.98
N GLY A 585 -46.13 10.94 55.93
CA GLY A 585 -45.21 11.00 57.09
C GLY A 585 -44.23 9.81 56.95
N THR A 586 -42.94 9.79 57.26
CA THR A 586 -42.04 10.57 58.13
C THR A 586 -40.60 10.33 57.63
N SER A 587 -39.74 11.36 57.65
CA SER A 587 -38.27 11.25 57.56
C SER A 587 -37.68 10.83 58.93
N PRO A 588 -36.41 10.38 59.04
CA PRO A 588 -35.22 11.24 58.87
C PRO A 588 -34.00 10.59 58.16
N SER A 589 -33.04 11.47 57.85
CA SER A 589 -31.84 11.31 56.99
C SER A 589 -30.57 10.79 57.75
N PRO A 590 -29.33 10.82 57.20
CA PRO A 590 -28.35 9.69 57.16
C PRO A 590 -27.09 9.93 58.06
N PRO A 591 -25.94 9.19 57.93
CA PRO A 591 -24.91 9.53 56.93
C PRO A 591 -23.90 8.42 56.47
N ASN A 592 -23.09 8.79 55.45
CA ASN A 592 -21.70 8.41 55.12
C ASN A 592 -21.34 7.22 54.17
N GLU A 593 -20.93 7.64 52.95
CA GLU A 593 -19.67 7.35 52.22
C GLU A 593 -19.04 5.94 52.21
N VAL A 594 -18.78 5.42 51.00
CA VAL A 594 -17.44 5.27 50.37
C VAL A 594 -17.58 4.85 48.90
N LEU A 595 -16.73 5.44 48.05
CA LEU A 595 -16.62 5.36 46.59
C LEU A 595 -16.26 3.98 46.00
N GLY A 596 -16.63 3.78 44.73
CA GLY A 596 -15.71 3.17 43.76
C GLY A 596 -16.26 2.69 42.42
N THR A 597 -16.58 3.57 41.46
CA THR A 597 -16.46 3.29 40.00
C THR A 597 -16.43 4.56 39.12
N ALA A 598 -15.43 4.62 38.23
CA ALA A 598 -15.40 5.21 36.87
C ALA A 598 -15.80 6.69 36.62
N PHE A 599 -14.80 7.48 36.20
CA PHE A 599 -14.97 8.77 35.50
C PHE A 599 -15.23 8.53 34.00
N PRO A 600 -16.25 9.20 33.42
CA PRO A 600 -15.94 10.31 32.53
C PRO A 600 -16.85 11.52 32.78
N GLY A 601 -16.28 12.64 33.22
CA GLY A 601 -17.00 13.90 33.37
C GLY A 601 -16.21 14.98 34.09
N ALA A 602 -16.32 16.21 33.57
CA ALA A 602 -16.06 17.49 34.22
C ALA A 602 -14.63 18.06 34.23
N LEU A 603 -14.36 18.80 33.15
CA LEU A 603 -13.51 20.01 33.07
C LEU A 603 -14.12 21.21 33.87
N ASN A 604 -14.82 20.93 34.98
CA ASN A 604 -15.50 21.94 35.82
C ASN A 604 -14.93 22.04 37.24
N ASN A 605 -13.75 21.48 37.53
CA ASN A 605 -13.11 21.58 38.85
C ASN A 605 -11.60 21.86 38.75
N LEU A 606 -11.23 22.94 38.07
CA LEU A 606 -9.84 23.43 38.03
C LEU A 606 -9.39 24.13 39.33
N ASN A 607 -10.28 24.32 40.31
CA ASN A 607 -9.94 24.90 41.62
C ASN A 607 -9.64 23.85 42.71
N ALA A 608 -9.56 22.56 42.37
CA ALA A 608 -9.43 21.46 43.35
C ALA A 608 -8.15 20.62 43.23
N PHE A 609 -7.10 21.11 42.57
CA PHE A 609 -5.83 20.40 42.45
C PHE A 609 -4.74 21.02 43.34
N ASN A 610 -4.19 20.25 44.27
CA ASN A 610 -2.94 20.58 44.95
C ASN A 610 -1.76 20.53 43.94
N GLU A 611 -0.78 21.42 44.11
CA GLU A 611 0.37 21.61 43.20
C GLU A 611 1.11 20.30 42.85
N GLU A 612 1.16 19.35 43.78
CA GLU A 612 1.85 18.08 43.64
C GLU A 612 1.22 17.17 42.56
N ASN A 613 -0.11 17.19 42.43
CA ASN A 613 -0.83 16.41 41.42
C ASN A 613 -0.68 16.99 40.01
N LEU A 614 -0.60 18.32 39.91
CA LEU A 614 -0.37 19.00 38.64
C LEU A 614 1.04 18.73 38.11
N SER A 615 2.03 18.70 38.99
CA SER A 615 3.43 18.40 38.65
C SER A 615 3.60 16.95 38.21
N ASN A 616 2.92 16.00 38.87
CA ASN A 616 2.92 14.59 38.46
C ASN A 616 2.20 14.36 37.12
N TRP A 617 1.09 15.06 36.88
CA TRP A 617 0.38 15.02 35.60
C TRP A 617 1.25 15.56 34.44
N ALA A 618 2.01 16.64 34.66
CA ALA A 618 2.93 17.20 33.69
C ALA A 618 4.15 16.29 33.42
N ALA A 619 4.69 15.65 34.47
CA ALA A 619 5.83 14.74 34.36
C ALA A 619 5.51 13.49 33.52
N GLN A 620 4.31 12.91 33.68
CA GLN A 620 3.87 11.73 32.92
C GLN A 620 3.69 12.00 31.41
N ARG A 621 3.65 13.26 30.99
CA ARG A 621 3.47 13.67 29.59
C ARG A 621 4.70 14.34 28.99
N GLY A 622 5.86 14.24 29.66
CA GLY A 622 7.13 14.76 29.15
C GLY A 622 7.26 16.29 29.20
N LEU A 623 6.46 16.97 30.03
CA LEU A 623 6.45 18.43 30.18
C LEU A 623 7.29 18.90 31.40
N ALA A 624 8.20 18.06 31.89
CA ALA A 624 8.87 18.24 33.19
C ALA A 624 9.98 19.32 33.25
N GLU A 625 10.30 20.00 32.15
CA GLU A 625 11.32 21.07 32.14
C GLU A 625 10.69 22.46 32.14
N LEU A 626 10.11 22.86 33.27
CA LEU A 626 9.78 24.27 33.54
C LEU A 626 10.34 24.63 34.92
N ARG A 627 11.57 25.16 34.95
CA ARG A 627 12.20 25.68 36.17
C ARG A 627 11.56 27.02 36.57
N ARG A 628 11.32 27.21 37.88
CA ARG A 628 10.94 28.51 38.48
C ARG A 628 12.05 29.56 38.23
N PRO A 629 11.72 30.84 37.98
CA PRO A 629 12.71 31.91 38.03
C PRO A 629 13.15 32.11 39.49
N VAL A 630 14.47 32.11 39.70
CA VAL A 630 15.12 32.42 40.98
C VAL A 630 15.01 33.93 41.21
N ASN A 631 14.63 34.32 42.42
CA ASN A 631 14.54 35.71 42.88
C ASN A 631 15.84 36.49 42.62
N GLY A 632 15.71 37.67 42.02
CA GLY A 632 16.77 38.66 41.91
C GLY A 632 16.22 39.98 41.38
N GLU A 633 15.98 40.90 42.32
CA GLU A 633 15.94 42.38 42.16
C GLU A 633 14.70 43.03 41.51
N GLU A 634 13.79 43.41 42.43
CA GLU A 634 13.18 44.72 42.66
C GLU A 634 12.66 45.62 41.51
N ASN A 635 11.44 46.10 41.80
CA ASN A 635 10.75 47.29 41.28
C ASN A 635 9.98 47.17 39.97
N LEU A 636 8.67 46.93 40.09
CA LEU A 636 7.60 47.87 39.67
C LEU A 636 6.20 47.27 40.01
N GLN A 637 5.31 48.14 40.49
CA GLN A 637 3.98 47.81 41.01
C GLN A 637 3.04 47.21 39.94
N GLY A 638 2.51 46.02 40.23
CA GLY A 638 1.42 45.35 39.49
C GLY A 638 0.91 44.15 40.29
N PRO A 639 -0.36 43.72 40.13
CA PRO A 639 -0.95 42.69 40.98
C PRO A 639 -0.20 41.36 40.81
N ARG A 640 0.21 40.75 41.93
CA ARG A 640 0.82 39.42 41.98
C ARG A 640 -0.18 38.39 41.46
N PHE A 641 0.08 37.81 40.29
CA PHE A 641 -0.63 36.63 39.81
C PHE A 641 0.07 35.37 40.35
N SER A 642 -0.70 34.44 40.91
CA SER A 642 -0.21 33.13 41.35
C SER A 642 0.33 32.33 40.16
N GLY A 643 1.35 31.47 40.38
CA GLY A 643 1.98 30.67 39.31
C GLY A 643 1.01 29.78 38.51
N THR A 644 -0.18 29.52 39.04
CA THR A 644 -1.30 28.86 38.37
C THR A 644 -1.88 29.69 37.20
N ASP A 645 -1.92 31.02 37.29
CA ASP A 645 -2.53 31.88 36.28
C ASP A 645 -1.65 32.01 35.02
N ALA A 646 -0.32 31.90 35.18
CA ALA A 646 0.64 31.91 34.07
C ALA A 646 0.56 30.64 33.21
N ILE A 647 0.38 29.47 33.85
CA ILE A 647 0.26 28.17 33.17
C ILE A 647 -1.08 28.07 32.42
N ILE A 648 -2.18 28.55 33.04
CA ILE A 648 -3.50 28.58 32.40
C ILE A 648 -3.50 29.50 31.17
N ARG A 649 -2.85 30.67 31.23
CA ARG A 649 -2.72 31.57 30.05
C ARG A 649 -1.84 30.97 28.95
N GLN A 650 -0.80 30.21 29.28
CA GLN A 650 0.02 29.52 28.29
C GLN A 650 -0.73 28.38 27.59
N LEU A 651 -1.54 27.61 28.33
CA LEU A 651 -2.42 26.57 27.78
C LEU A 651 -3.50 27.15 26.87
N LEU A 652 -4.15 28.23 27.29
CA LEU A 652 -5.12 28.95 26.45
C LEU A 652 -4.46 29.54 25.19
N SER A 653 -3.21 30.03 25.27
CA SER A 653 -2.49 30.54 24.09
C SER A 653 -2.11 29.44 23.09
N LEU A 654 -1.88 28.21 23.57
CA LEU A 654 -1.56 27.05 22.74
C LEU A 654 -2.82 26.49 22.06
N GLU A 655 -3.96 26.47 22.75
CA GLU A 655 -5.25 26.15 22.13
C GLU A 655 -5.66 27.22 21.09
N GLN A 656 -5.41 28.49 21.35
CA GLN A 656 -5.67 29.56 20.37
C GLN A 656 -4.74 29.48 19.16
N ARG A 657 -3.48 29.03 19.33
CA ARG A 657 -2.57 28.76 18.20
C ARG A 657 -2.96 27.51 17.43
N ALA A 658 -3.49 26.47 18.08
CA ALA A 658 -4.01 25.27 17.42
C ALA A 658 -5.30 25.58 16.63
N ALA A 659 -6.22 26.37 17.20
CA ALA A 659 -7.42 26.84 16.52
C ALA A 659 -7.12 27.80 15.36
N ASN A 660 -6.10 28.66 15.49
CA ASN A 660 -5.66 29.52 14.38
C ASN A 660 -4.94 28.75 13.27
N PHE A 661 -4.31 27.61 13.56
CA PHE A 661 -3.75 26.70 12.54
C PHE A 661 -4.87 25.99 11.75
N GLU A 662 -5.96 25.58 12.39
CA GLU A 662 -7.13 24.99 11.71
C GLU A 662 -7.94 26.01 10.88
N ILE A 663 -7.94 27.29 11.26
CA ILE A 663 -8.63 28.36 10.50
C ILE A 663 -7.79 28.85 9.31
N HIS A 664 -6.45 28.76 9.36
CA HIS A 664 -5.59 29.10 8.23
C HIS A 664 -5.57 28.02 7.14
N ASP A 665 -5.77 26.75 7.50
CA ASP A 665 -5.83 25.64 6.53
C ASP A 665 -7.19 25.58 5.80
N ARG A 666 -8.26 26.11 6.41
CA ARG A 666 -9.61 26.20 5.79
C ARG A 666 -9.84 27.44 4.92
N ARG A 667 -9.00 28.48 5.00
CA ARG A 667 -9.14 29.70 4.18
C ARG A 667 -8.40 29.66 2.84
N ASN A 668 -7.55 28.66 2.61
CA ASN A 668 -6.88 28.47 1.32
C ASN A 668 -7.59 27.46 0.38
N THR A 669 -8.79 26.99 0.74
CA THR A 669 -9.55 26.00 -0.04
C THR A 669 -10.93 26.48 -0.52
N GLU A 670 -11.32 27.72 -0.23
CA GLU A 670 -12.56 28.33 -0.74
C GLU A 670 -12.27 29.67 -1.42
N LEU A 671 -11.64 29.63 -2.61
CA LEU A 671 -11.66 30.71 -3.59
C LEU A 671 -11.12 30.15 -4.92
N ASP A 672 -11.84 29.20 -5.51
CA ASP A 672 -11.89 29.06 -6.97
C ASP A 672 -13.02 28.12 -7.41
N MET A 673 -13.72 28.58 -8.46
CA MET A 673 -14.62 27.84 -9.35
C MET A 673 -16.13 27.80 -9.04
N VAL A 674 -16.84 28.78 -9.62
CA VAL A 674 -18.15 28.58 -10.24
C VAL A 674 -17.95 28.53 -11.76
N ARG A 675 -18.06 27.34 -12.38
CA ARG A 675 -18.70 27.06 -13.69
C ARG A 675 -18.48 25.58 -14.12
N PRO A 676 -19.35 25.04 -14.99
CA PRO A 676 -19.70 23.62 -15.01
C PRO A 676 -18.88 22.80 -16.01
N GLY A 677 -18.58 21.55 -15.67
CA GLY A 677 -18.04 20.59 -16.62
C GLY A 677 -17.73 19.22 -16.04
N ASN A 678 -18.26 18.20 -16.72
CA ASN A 678 -17.66 16.91 -17.06
C ASN A 678 -17.13 15.97 -15.94
N ALA A 679 -17.66 14.75 -15.99
CA ALA A 679 -17.31 13.61 -15.17
C ALA A 679 -15.81 13.20 -15.30
N PRO A 680 -15.14 12.79 -14.20
CA PRO A 680 -13.77 12.31 -14.27
C PRO A 680 -13.68 10.79 -14.47
N HIS A 681 -12.78 10.39 -15.37
CA HIS A 681 -12.28 9.03 -15.52
C HIS A 681 -11.43 8.63 -14.30
N ILE A 682 -11.73 7.45 -13.73
CA ILE A 682 -11.05 6.90 -12.56
C ILE A 682 -9.84 6.05 -13.01
N ILE A 683 -8.67 6.40 -12.50
CA ILE A 683 -7.41 5.65 -12.60
C ILE A 683 -7.44 4.45 -11.63
N GLN A 684 -7.22 3.25 -12.13
CA GLN A 684 -7.15 2.01 -11.36
C GLN A 684 -5.81 1.88 -10.59
N PRO A 685 -5.81 1.44 -9.31
CA PRO A 685 -4.60 0.99 -8.62
C PRO A 685 -4.21 -0.45 -9.01
N PRO A 686 -2.93 -0.86 -8.84
CA PRO A 686 -2.38 -2.10 -9.39
C PRO A 686 -3.09 -3.36 -8.86
N MET A 687 -3.41 -4.26 -9.78
CA MET A 687 -3.96 -5.59 -9.50
C MET A 687 -2.90 -6.48 -8.83
N PHE A 688 -3.19 -6.96 -7.62
CA PHE A 688 -2.59 -8.20 -7.13
C PHE A 688 -3.35 -9.33 -7.79
N ILE A 689 -2.65 -10.13 -8.59
CA ILE A 689 -3.13 -11.39 -9.14
C ILE A 689 -3.31 -12.32 -7.92
N THR A 690 -4.55 -12.62 -7.58
CA THR A 690 -4.87 -13.75 -6.70
C THR A 690 -4.74 -14.99 -7.57
N ASP A 691 -3.83 -15.90 -7.22
CA ASP A 691 -3.78 -17.25 -7.78
C ASP A 691 -5.09 -17.97 -7.46
N ASP A 692 -6.08 -17.84 -8.35
CA ASP A 692 -7.24 -18.72 -8.41
C ASP A 692 -6.74 -20.11 -8.83
N MET A 693 -6.32 -20.92 -7.85
CA MET A 693 -5.82 -22.27 -8.13
C MET A 693 -6.93 -23.19 -8.65
N VAL A 694 -6.64 -23.76 -9.82
CA VAL A 694 -7.19 -24.95 -10.44
C VAL A 694 -7.38 -26.07 -9.41
N ILE A 695 -8.60 -26.59 -9.30
CA ILE A 695 -8.93 -27.75 -8.48
C ILE A 695 -8.86 -29.00 -9.37
N ASN A 696 -7.89 -29.88 -9.10
CA ASN A 696 -7.90 -31.25 -9.60
C ASN A 696 -8.92 -32.09 -8.81
N HIS A 697 -9.81 -32.80 -9.50
CA HIS A 697 -10.80 -33.71 -8.91
C HIS A 697 -10.35 -35.17 -8.95
N ALA A 698 -10.82 -35.95 -7.97
CA ALA A 698 -10.96 -37.41 -7.98
C ALA A 698 -12.46 -37.77 -7.81
N PRO A 699 -12.92 -39.00 -8.17
CA PRO A 699 -14.16 -39.17 -8.95
C PRO A 699 -15.41 -39.73 -8.21
N GLU A 700 -16.54 -39.48 -8.90
CA GLU A 700 -17.81 -40.24 -8.99
C GLU A 700 -18.80 -40.38 -7.82
N GLY A 701 -20.10 -40.18 -8.13
CA GLY A 701 -21.24 -40.62 -7.32
C GLY A 701 -22.61 -40.01 -7.66
N SER A 702 -23.31 -40.61 -8.63
CA SER A 702 -24.78 -40.72 -8.82
C SER A 702 -25.72 -39.52 -8.58
N GLU A 703 -26.36 -39.09 -9.66
CA GLU A 703 -27.51 -38.18 -9.73
C GLU A 703 -28.81 -38.82 -9.16
N MET A 704 -29.57 -38.05 -8.39
CA MET A 704 -31.01 -38.26 -8.15
C MET A 704 -31.76 -36.98 -8.57
N GLU A 705 -32.73 -37.16 -9.45
CA GLU A 705 -33.65 -36.15 -9.97
C GLU A 705 -34.53 -35.57 -8.84
N ASN A 706 -34.75 -34.26 -8.84
CA ASN A 706 -35.80 -33.60 -8.07
C ASN A 706 -36.63 -32.71 -9.01
N GLU A 707 -37.96 -32.89 -8.92
CA GLU A 707 -38.99 -32.31 -9.77
C GLU A 707 -39.10 -30.78 -9.65
N ASP A 708 -39.23 -30.12 -10.80
CA ASP A 708 -39.48 -28.69 -10.97
C ASP A 708 -40.96 -28.35 -10.70
N LEU A 709 -41.22 -27.42 -9.77
CA LEU A 709 -42.54 -26.89 -9.45
C LEU A 709 -42.71 -25.43 -9.91
N PHE A 710 -42.61 -25.13 -11.22
CA PHE A 710 -43.16 -23.89 -11.79
C PHE A 710 -43.55 -24.04 -13.28
N PRO A 711 -44.73 -23.55 -13.70
CA PRO A 711 -45.25 -23.76 -15.05
C PRO A 711 -44.59 -22.83 -16.08
N ARG A 712 -44.14 -23.42 -17.19
CA ARG A 712 -43.72 -22.70 -18.40
C ARG A 712 -44.95 -22.11 -19.10
N LEU A 713 -45.06 -20.79 -19.15
CA LEU A 713 -45.96 -20.12 -20.09
C LEU A 713 -45.27 -20.04 -21.45
N GLN A 714 -45.73 -20.88 -22.38
CA GLN A 714 -45.54 -20.67 -23.81
C GLN A 714 -46.47 -19.54 -24.27
N ASN A 715 -45.98 -18.67 -25.16
CA ASN A 715 -46.78 -18.20 -26.29
C ASN A 715 -45.90 -17.60 -27.38
N ASN A 716 -46.03 -18.25 -28.55
CA ASN A 716 -45.65 -17.91 -29.95
C ASN A 716 -44.23 -17.46 -30.28
#